data_AF-Q6BZ57-F1
#
_entry.id   AF-Q6BZ57-F1
#
_cell.length_a   1.000
_cell.length_b   1.000
_cell.length_c   1.000
_cell.angle_alpha   90.00
_cell.angle_beta   90.00
_cell.angle_gamma   90.00
#
_symmetry.space_group_name_H-M   'P 1'
#
loop_
_entity.id
_entity.type
_entity.pdbx_description
1 polymer ?
#
loop_
_entity_poly.entity_id
_entity_poly.type
_entity_poly.pdbx_seq_one_letter_code
_entity_poly.pdbx_strand_id
1 'polypeptide(L)'
;MGSSKWGVLFGLLILHVIGYSIFLKGFFPSKVVVPGFNEFHTGQSPFMEHNEAKFDKLILMVVDAMRSDFLYSDHSHMKFVHQLINENCALPFTSYSNPPTVTLPRLKGITTGGTPSFLDAILNIADDKDNSQSLLNQDSWLHQFQNNSKVFNFFGDDTWLKLFPPEKFFNQYEGTNSFFVNDFTDVDNNVTRHLNDDLFNSKWDALILHYLGLDHIGHKGGPNSIFMRGKQEEMDGIIEKLYKETIDSNTLLVVMGDHGMNEIGNHGGSSMGETNPGLLFASPKFKMLKKNLKSPLAYNNDYKYYNYINQIDLVPTLATLLNFPIPKNNLGIVIKDILGLWKPEAQKSILMENSEQFMNIYEAKHANDTDIINEWKKSQDSGSIDVHYDFLSKIQGLLTSAATEYKYVDIYIGLSILVAMAIVAFGLFNWYFLVQATINPKYNWYFIGISIVYSIHFHASSLIEEEYQIWWFFSIICLFALYFNNHLKSLKYFWLILVGLRIIRSWSITGQKFTTPYTFSAYLLQNVDLLWVLNIATYFLTAILIYSQGSLIHCVTLREYESLRENVKDFGSLVTFIVTFVTCSISFSFKLCQYFNDGKRVPDWLLAFLNWTCESYGITIDPKEKNQLHELNIHLSKILFYCIGVLIIVRIVLGKIRKLHYGLLTDLSNVLTLFLLHQSRPEIVPIFLIFSLVKFSAAKLLANNEIVLRKNIDQLMIIITLFSLCMQNLSFFSMGNTNSLATVDLSNSYNGFKSYDVFLVGVLTYCSNFAGPIFWSLASLQLIFENNVVCFDTKKSSKDLVNLKFLKYQILYVKSLAGFLFYSMAGLSLVASCFNLRFHLFIWSVFSPKLLFFASWTLLTNILIDTISSLSILALC
;
A
#
# COMPACT_ATOMS: atom_id res chain seq x y z
N MET A 1 24.33 28.96 -21.82
CA MET A 1 24.23 28.99 -20.33
C MET A 1 23.06 28.15 -19.77
N GLY A 2 21.90 28.03 -20.42
CA GLY A 2 20.77 27.26 -19.89
C GLY A 2 20.98 25.74 -19.75
N SER A 3 21.64 25.09 -20.72
CA SER A 3 21.87 23.64 -20.71
C SER A 3 22.76 23.17 -19.55
N SER A 4 23.78 23.97 -19.19
CA SER A 4 24.68 23.66 -18.08
C SER A 4 23.97 23.66 -16.72
N LYS A 5 23.06 24.63 -16.46
CA LYS A 5 22.30 24.69 -15.20
C LYS A 5 21.39 23.49 -15.01
N TRP A 6 20.68 23.10 -16.06
CA TRP A 6 19.84 21.89 -16.04
C TRP A 6 20.66 20.62 -15.84
N GLY A 7 21.81 20.49 -16.52
CA GLY A 7 22.72 19.36 -16.32
C GLY A 7 23.21 19.25 -14.87
N VAL A 8 23.55 20.37 -14.24
CA VAL A 8 23.94 20.42 -12.82
C VAL A 8 22.77 20.01 -11.91
N LEU A 9 21.57 20.53 -12.14
CA LEU A 9 20.39 20.18 -11.34
C LEU A 9 20.06 18.69 -11.47
N PHE A 10 20.05 18.13 -12.68
CA PHE A 10 19.82 16.70 -12.88
C PHE A 10 20.90 15.84 -12.22
N GLY A 11 22.18 16.25 -12.31
CA GLY A 11 23.27 15.57 -11.59
C GLY A 11 23.06 15.57 -10.08
N LEU A 12 22.62 16.70 -9.50
CA LEU A 12 22.27 16.83 -8.09
C LEU A 12 21.07 15.95 -7.69
N LEU A 13 20.01 15.92 -8.50
CA LEU A 13 18.85 15.07 -8.26
C LEU A 13 19.23 13.59 -8.28
N ILE A 14 20.07 13.17 -9.23
CA ILE A 14 20.59 11.80 -9.31
C ILE A 14 21.45 11.46 -8.10
N LEU A 15 22.36 12.36 -7.69
CA LEU A 15 23.18 12.15 -6.48
C LEU A 15 22.34 12.07 -5.21
N HIS A 16 21.28 12.87 -5.11
CA HIS A 16 20.34 12.80 -3.99
C HIS A 16 19.63 11.43 -3.94
N VAL A 17 19.17 10.93 -5.09
CA VAL A 17 18.57 9.59 -5.19
C VAL A 17 19.59 8.51 -4.81
N ILE A 18 20.82 8.58 -5.32
CA ILE A 18 21.90 7.62 -4.98
C ILE A 18 22.18 7.62 -3.48
N GLY A 19 22.34 8.80 -2.87
CA GLY A 19 22.55 8.93 -1.42
C GLY A 19 21.41 8.33 -0.61
N TYR A 20 20.18 8.59 -1.03
CA TYR A 20 18.98 8.01 -0.41
C TYR A 20 18.94 6.49 -0.56
N SER A 21 19.17 5.95 -1.76
CA SER A 21 19.20 4.51 -2.01
C SER A 21 20.28 3.78 -1.23
N ILE A 22 21.49 4.37 -1.12
CA ILE A 22 22.57 3.81 -0.29
C ILE A 22 22.16 3.79 1.19
N PHE A 23 21.53 4.86 1.68
CA PHE A 23 21.01 4.88 3.05
C PHE A 23 19.96 3.78 3.25
N LEU A 24 18.97 3.64 2.37
CA LEU A 24 17.95 2.60 2.48
C LEU A 24 18.56 1.19 2.48
N LYS A 25 19.56 0.94 1.61
CA LYS A 25 20.30 -0.33 1.56
C LYS A 25 20.99 -0.64 2.89
N GLY A 26 21.55 0.39 3.55
CA GLY A 26 22.20 0.22 4.83
C GLY A 26 21.23 0.11 6.02
N PHE A 27 20.10 0.81 5.91
CA PHE A 27 19.10 0.93 6.96
C PHE A 27 18.13 -0.25 7.01
N PHE A 28 17.71 -0.81 5.88
CA PHE A 28 16.93 -2.06 5.88
C PHE A 28 17.87 -3.25 6.08
N PRO A 29 17.83 -3.94 7.23
CA PRO A 29 18.79 -4.99 7.54
C PRO A 29 18.58 -6.19 6.63
N SER A 30 19.68 -6.76 6.13
CA SER A 30 19.70 -8.12 5.62
C SER A 30 19.77 -9.09 6.80
N LYS A 31 18.89 -10.10 6.83
CA LYS A 31 18.94 -11.12 7.89
C LYS A 31 20.28 -11.86 7.83
N VAL A 32 21.01 -11.87 8.94
CA VAL A 32 22.16 -12.76 9.12
C VAL A 32 21.64 -14.06 9.73
N VAL A 33 21.60 -15.10 8.91
CA VAL A 33 21.21 -16.46 9.30
C VAL A 33 22.45 -17.30 9.52
N VAL A 34 22.44 -18.15 10.55
CA VAL A 34 23.45 -19.18 10.73
C VAL A 34 23.26 -20.22 9.63
N PRO A 35 24.29 -20.55 8.83
CA PRO A 35 24.15 -21.47 7.71
C PRO A 35 23.93 -22.91 8.17
N GLY A 36 23.32 -23.71 7.28
CA GLY A 36 23.05 -25.13 7.48
C GLY A 36 21.71 -25.41 8.15
N PHE A 37 21.46 -26.69 8.38
CA PHE A 37 20.23 -27.22 8.96
C PHE A 37 20.49 -27.67 10.40
N ASN A 38 19.50 -27.56 11.27
CA ASN A 38 19.62 -28.01 12.65
C ASN A 38 19.48 -29.53 12.76
N GLU A 39 20.12 -30.09 13.78
CA GLU A 39 20.00 -31.49 14.20
C GLU A 39 19.65 -31.50 15.70
N PHE A 40 19.11 -32.61 16.20
CA PHE A 40 18.87 -32.76 17.64
C PHE A 40 20.20 -32.69 18.40
N HIS A 41 20.27 -31.92 19.47
CA HIS A 41 21.52 -31.71 20.21
C HIS A 41 22.17 -33.03 20.68
N THR A 42 21.36 -33.96 21.19
CA THR A 42 21.84 -35.27 21.66
C THR A 42 21.90 -36.35 20.57
N GLY A 43 21.49 -36.02 19.34
CA GLY A 43 21.25 -36.98 18.26
C GLY A 43 19.98 -37.84 18.44
N GLN A 44 19.34 -37.79 19.61
CA GLN A 44 18.06 -38.43 19.89
C GLN A 44 16.97 -37.37 20.05
N SER A 45 15.77 -37.64 19.55
CA SER A 45 14.67 -36.70 19.71
C SER A 45 14.13 -36.72 21.15
N PRO A 46 14.05 -35.55 21.80
CA PRO A 46 13.39 -35.41 23.10
C PRO A 46 11.86 -35.35 22.99
N PHE A 47 11.31 -35.34 21.78
CA PHE A 47 9.88 -35.11 21.52
C PHE A 47 9.05 -36.39 21.50
N MET A 48 9.69 -37.56 21.34
CA MET A 48 9.00 -38.84 21.28
C MET A 48 8.70 -39.39 22.69
N GLU A 49 7.51 -39.97 22.86
CA GLU A 49 7.20 -40.87 23.99
C GLU A 49 6.97 -42.27 23.43
N HIS A 50 7.59 -43.29 24.01
CA HIS A 50 7.49 -44.67 23.51
C HIS A 50 7.87 -44.86 22.02
N ASN A 51 8.82 -44.07 21.52
CA ASN A 51 9.28 -44.03 20.12
C ASN A 51 8.24 -43.58 19.09
N GLU A 52 7.18 -42.88 19.53
CA GLU A 52 6.15 -42.34 18.64
C GLU A 52 6.09 -40.81 18.74
N ALA A 53 5.88 -40.16 17.58
CA ALA A 53 5.54 -38.75 17.51
C ALA A 53 4.09 -38.52 17.97
N LYS A 54 3.72 -37.28 18.32
CA LYS A 54 2.31 -37.00 18.65
C LYS A 54 1.43 -36.98 17.42
N PHE A 55 1.97 -36.65 16.26
CA PHE A 55 1.31 -36.70 14.97
C PHE A 55 2.25 -37.21 13.88
N ASP A 56 1.72 -37.98 12.93
CA ASP A 56 2.46 -38.50 11.78
C ASP A 56 2.15 -37.71 10.49
N LYS A 57 1.00 -37.04 10.47
CA LYS A 57 0.52 -36.25 9.33
C LYS A 57 0.16 -34.82 9.71
N LEU A 58 0.41 -33.88 8.81
CA LEU A 58 0.07 -32.46 8.94
C LEU A 58 -0.78 -31.97 7.77
N ILE A 59 -1.88 -31.28 8.07
CA ILE A 59 -2.57 -30.43 7.10
C ILE A 59 -2.40 -28.99 7.57
N LEU A 60 -1.76 -28.15 6.77
CA LEU A 60 -1.65 -26.71 7.00
C LEU A 60 -2.58 -25.98 6.03
N MET A 61 -3.69 -25.47 6.54
CA MET A 61 -4.62 -24.62 5.80
C MET A 61 -4.38 -23.15 6.17
N VAL A 62 -3.76 -22.42 5.24
CA VAL A 62 -3.61 -20.97 5.34
C VAL A 62 -4.78 -20.32 4.60
N VAL A 63 -5.45 -19.39 5.25
CA VAL A 63 -6.48 -18.55 4.64
C VAL A 63 -5.98 -17.11 4.70
N ASP A 64 -5.68 -16.54 3.55
CA ASP A 64 -5.11 -15.19 3.44
C ASP A 64 -6.04 -14.17 4.12
N ALA A 65 -5.44 -13.29 4.93
CA ALA A 65 -6.11 -12.28 5.74
C ALA A 65 -7.18 -12.78 6.74
N MET A 66 -7.09 -14.05 7.18
CA MET A 66 -8.01 -14.63 8.18
C MET A 66 -7.79 -14.06 9.59
N ARG A 67 -8.49 -12.97 9.89
CA ARG A 67 -8.57 -12.36 11.22
C ARG A 67 -9.12 -13.33 12.26
N SER A 68 -8.70 -13.17 13.52
CA SER A 68 -9.16 -14.02 14.61
C SER A 68 -10.67 -13.92 14.89
N ASP A 69 -11.31 -12.77 14.65
CA ASP A 69 -12.75 -12.61 14.83
C ASP A 69 -13.56 -13.40 13.80
N PHE A 70 -13.01 -13.65 12.61
CA PHE A 70 -13.62 -14.53 11.61
C PHE A 70 -13.64 -15.99 12.04
N LEU A 71 -12.76 -16.43 12.93
CA LEU A 71 -12.76 -17.80 13.46
C LEU A 71 -13.55 -17.97 14.76
N TYR A 72 -13.60 -16.92 15.61
CA TYR A 72 -13.93 -17.10 17.02
C TYR A 72 -15.05 -16.22 17.56
N SER A 73 -15.36 -15.10 16.90
CA SER A 73 -16.36 -14.17 17.41
C SER A 73 -17.79 -14.66 17.19
N ASP A 74 -18.75 -14.05 17.87
CA ASP A 74 -20.18 -14.26 17.64
C ASP A 74 -20.68 -13.67 16.31
N HIS A 75 -19.84 -12.88 15.63
CA HIS A 75 -20.03 -12.46 14.25
C HIS A 75 -19.45 -13.45 13.23
N SER A 76 -18.65 -14.43 13.67
CA SER A 76 -18.12 -15.48 12.79
C SER A 76 -19.23 -16.41 12.31
N HIS A 77 -19.17 -16.76 11.03
CA HIS A 77 -20.01 -17.78 10.43
C HIS A 77 -19.37 -19.18 10.40
N MET A 78 -18.25 -19.38 11.09
CA MET A 78 -17.49 -20.64 11.13
C MET A 78 -17.96 -21.56 12.27
N LYS A 79 -19.17 -22.09 12.11
CA LYS A 79 -19.87 -22.87 13.15
C LYS A 79 -19.19 -24.19 13.46
N PHE A 80 -18.57 -24.84 12.47
CA PHE A 80 -17.88 -26.12 12.68
C PHE A 80 -16.59 -25.91 13.49
N VAL A 81 -15.82 -24.85 13.22
CA VAL A 81 -14.71 -24.43 14.09
C VAL A 81 -15.18 -24.24 15.54
N HIS A 82 -16.31 -23.54 15.74
CA HIS A 82 -16.87 -23.37 17.10
C HIS A 82 -17.24 -24.71 17.75
N GLN A 83 -17.80 -25.66 17.00
CA GLN A 83 -18.12 -27.00 17.48
C GLN A 83 -16.84 -27.74 17.93
N LEU A 84 -15.77 -27.72 17.13
CA LEU A 84 -14.51 -28.38 17.49
C LEU A 84 -13.91 -27.84 18.79
N ILE A 85 -13.95 -26.53 19.00
CA ILE A 85 -13.46 -25.89 20.23
C ILE A 85 -14.30 -26.35 21.43
N ASN A 86 -15.63 -26.30 21.33
CA ASN A 86 -16.55 -26.71 22.40
C ASN A 86 -16.40 -28.20 22.76
N GLU A 87 -16.07 -29.06 21.79
CA GLU A 87 -15.86 -30.50 21.98
C GLU A 87 -14.46 -30.88 22.46
N ASN A 88 -13.59 -29.89 22.75
CA ASN A 88 -12.17 -30.08 23.05
C ASN A 88 -11.37 -30.76 21.91
N CYS A 89 -11.87 -30.73 20.68
CA CYS A 89 -11.19 -31.25 19.50
C CYS A 89 -10.24 -30.22 18.87
N ALA A 90 -10.28 -28.96 19.32
CA ALA A 90 -9.40 -27.92 18.80
C ALA A 90 -8.89 -26.97 19.88
N LEU A 91 -7.68 -26.44 19.65
CA LEU A 91 -6.99 -25.44 20.46
C LEU A 91 -6.94 -24.12 19.67
N PRO A 92 -7.72 -23.11 20.06
CA PRO A 92 -7.75 -21.82 19.40
C PRO A 92 -6.76 -20.82 20.02
N PHE A 93 -6.15 -20.00 19.17
CA PHE A 93 -5.21 -18.94 19.54
C PHE A 93 -5.43 -17.71 18.67
N THR A 94 -5.15 -16.54 19.24
CA THR A 94 -4.83 -15.36 18.44
C THR A 94 -3.33 -15.32 18.25
N SER A 95 -2.87 -15.38 17.01
CA SER A 95 -1.45 -15.26 16.69
C SER A 95 -1.08 -13.82 16.37
N TYR A 96 0.11 -13.39 16.77
CA TYR A 96 0.65 -12.07 16.47
C TYR A 96 1.58 -12.11 15.25
N SER A 97 1.14 -11.45 14.18
CA SER A 97 1.90 -11.23 12.96
C SER A 97 2.63 -9.89 13.02
N ASN A 98 3.93 -9.91 13.34
CA ASN A 98 4.80 -8.72 13.32
C ASN A 98 4.71 -7.98 11.95
N PRO A 99 4.68 -6.64 11.85
CA PRO A 99 4.75 -5.96 10.55
C PRO A 99 6.06 -6.24 9.77
N PRO A 100 6.08 -6.14 8.42
CA PRO A 100 4.95 -5.84 7.54
C PRO A 100 4.03 -7.07 7.39
N THR A 101 2.72 -6.85 7.52
CA THR A 101 1.68 -7.87 7.34
C THR A 101 1.41 -8.12 5.84
N VAL A 102 2.42 -8.62 5.14
CA VAL A 102 2.37 -8.97 3.70
C VAL A 102 2.66 -10.46 3.56
N THR A 103 1.95 -11.14 2.66
CA THR A 103 1.98 -12.59 2.42
C THR A 103 3.39 -13.17 2.38
N LEU A 104 4.27 -12.72 1.48
CA LEU A 104 5.63 -13.30 1.35
C LEU A 104 6.44 -13.25 2.66
N PRO A 105 6.61 -12.10 3.34
CA PRO A 105 7.26 -12.06 4.65
C PRO A 105 6.61 -12.97 5.70
N ARG A 106 5.27 -13.15 5.67
CA ARG A 106 4.54 -14.05 6.58
C ARG A 106 4.85 -15.50 6.30
N LEU A 107 4.77 -15.92 5.04
CA LEU A 107 5.10 -17.27 4.62
C LEU A 107 6.54 -17.66 5.01
N LYS A 108 7.49 -16.72 4.92
CA LYS A 108 8.84 -16.92 5.46
C LYS A 108 8.83 -17.13 6.99
N GLY A 109 8.08 -16.31 7.73
CA GLY A 109 7.97 -16.41 9.18
C GLY A 109 7.37 -17.73 9.66
N ILE A 110 6.25 -18.16 9.06
CA ILE A 110 5.55 -19.40 9.45
C ILE A 110 6.28 -20.68 9.03
N THR A 111 7.29 -20.58 8.16
CA THR A 111 8.08 -21.73 7.71
C THR A 111 9.44 -21.83 8.40
N THR A 112 10.08 -20.70 8.69
CA THR A 112 11.42 -20.65 9.31
C THR A 112 11.40 -20.35 10.80
N GLY A 113 10.32 -19.75 11.30
CA GLY A 113 10.23 -19.24 12.68
C GLY A 113 11.01 -17.94 12.90
N GLY A 114 11.55 -17.33 11.83
CA GLY A 114 12.27 -16.07 11.90
C GLY A 114 11.35 -14.86 11.83
N THR A 115 11.81 -13.71 12.33
CA THR A 115 11.08 -12.45 12.17
C THR A 115 11.04 -12.01 10.71
N PRO A 116 9.97 -11.37 10.24
CA PRO A 116 9.87 -10.82 8.88
C PRO A 116 10.87 -9.69 8.59
N SER A 117 11.20 -9.44 7.31
CA SER A 117 11.98 -8.26 6.91
C SER A 117 11.20 -7.34 5.97
N PHE A 118 11.35 -6.02 6.14
CA PHE A 118 10.86 -5.02 5.18
C PHE A 118 11.50 -5.17 3.79
N LEU A 119 12.75 -5.63 3.74
CA LEU A 119 13.44 -5.86 2.47
C LEU A 119 12.75 -6.97 1.67
N ASP A 120 12.25 -8.01 2.35
CA ASP A 120 11.46 -9.09 1.73
C ASP A 120 10.19 -8.52 1.08
N ALA A 121 9.49 -7.59 1.76
CA ALA A 121 8.28 -6.98 1.23
C ALA A 121 8.55 -6.09 -0.01
N ILE A 122 9.64 -5.33 0.00
CA ILE A 122 10.01 -4.43 -1.12
C ILE A 122 10.45 -5.24 -2.33
N LEU A 123 11.31 -6.25 -2.13
CA LEU A 123 11.82 -7.08 -3.22
C LEU A 123 10.73 -7.95 -3.83
N ASN A 124 9.74 -8.38 -3.04
CA ASN A 124 8.57 -9.09 -3.57
C ASN A 124 7.79 -8.28 -4.62
N ILE A 125 7.70 -6.97 -4.44
CA ILE A 125 7.03 -6.09 -5.40
C ILE A 125 7.88 -5.91 -6.67
N ALA A 126 9.21 -5.99 -6.59
CA ALA A 126 10.12 -5.69 -7.70
C ALA A 126 10.46 -6.91 -8.57
N ASP A 127 10.64 -8.08 -7.96
CA ASP A 127 11.22 -9.26 -8.60
C ASP A 127 10.21 -10.41 -8.70
N ASP A 128 9.30 -10.30 -9.66
CA ASP A 128 8.31 -11.36 -9.92
C ASP A 128 8.91 -12.57 -10.67
N LYS A 129 10.09 -12.41 -11.26
CA LYS A 129 10.77 -13.39 -12.11
C LYS A 129 12.03 -14.02 -11.51
N ASP A 130 12.51 -13.55 -10.36
CA ASP A 130 13.82 -13.95 -9.83
C ASP A 130 13.72 -14.79 -8.55
N ASN A 131 14.51 -15.86 -8.48
CA ASN A 131 14.56 -16.80 -7.35
C ASN A 131 15.38 -16.26 -6.17
N SER A 132 15.68 -14.96 -6.14
CA SER A 132 16.51 -14.31 -5.12
C SER A 132 15.92 -14.43 -3.70
N GLN A 133 14.60 -14.62 -3.60
CA GLN A 133 13.86 -14.80 -2.34
C GLN A 133 13.70 -16.25 -1.90
N SER A 134 14.24 -17.21 -2.67
CA SER A 134 14.11 -18.63 -2.37
C SER A 134 14.68 -18.97 -0.99
N LEU A 135 13.96 -19.80 -0.26
CA LEU A 135 14.38 -20.35 1.02
C LEU A 135 15.20 -21.64 0.86
N LEU A 136 15.57 -22.06 -0.35
CA LEU A 136 16.27 -23.33 -0.64
C LEU A 136 17.51 -23.61 0.23
N ASN A 137 18.21 -22.57 0.72
CA ASN A 137 19.41 -22.73 1.55
C ASN A 137 19.17 -22.28 3.01
N GLN A 138 17.92 -22.09 3.41
CA GLN A 138 17.52 -21.68 4.75
C GLN A 138 16.71 -22.78 5.41
N ASP A 139 17.11 -23.13 6.63
CA ASP A 139 16.41 -24.15 7.40
C ASP A 139 14.96 -23.72 7.69
N SER A 140 14.03 -24.64 7.44
CA SER A 140 12.59 -24.48 7.60
C SER A 140 11.98 -25.83 7.94
N TRP A 141 10.76 -25.86 8.46
CA TRP A 141 10.11 -27.15 8.70
C TRP A 141 9.91 -27.97 7.41
N LEU A 142 9.80 -27.32 6.24
CA LEU A 142 9.76 -28.01 4.93
C LEU A 142 11.11 -28.69 4.61
N HIS A 143 12.25 -28.05 4.91
CA HIS A 143 13.56 -28.69 4.76
C HIS A 143 13.72 -29.87 5.71
N GLN A 144 13.28 -29.71 6.96
CA GLN A 144 13.33 -30.78 7.95
C GLN A 144 12.46 -31.98 7.53
N PHE A 145 11.32 -31.73 6.86
CA PHE A 145 10.50 -32.78 6.24
C PHE A 145 11.20 -33.45 5.06
N GLN A 146 11.76 -32.65 4.15
CA GLN A 146 12.49 -33.14 2.98
C GLN A 146 13.69 -34.02 3.37
N ASN A 147 14.49 -33.59 4.36
CA ASN A 147 15.63 -34.34 4.89
C ASN A 147 15.21 -35.69 5.50
N ASN A 148 14.00 -35.76 6.05
CA ASN A 148 13.40 -36.98 6.57
C ASN A 148 12.59 -37.77 5.51
N SER A 149 12.74 -37.43 4.22
CA SER A 149 12.06 -38.10 3.09
C SER A 149 10.53 -38.15 3.21
N LYS A 150 9.95 -37.12 3.86
CA LYS A 150 8.51 -36.94 3.98
C LYS A 150 7.92 -36.49 2.64
N VAL A 151 6.75 -37.00 2.30
CA VAL A 151 6.04 -36.66 1.06
C VAL A 151 5.06 -35.54 1.35
N PHE A 152 5.16 -34.43 0.63
CA PHE A 152 4.25 -33.30 0.82
C PHE A 152 3.67 -32.76 -0.48
N ASN A 153 2.39 -32.39 -0.39
CA ASN A 153 1.61 -31.84 -1.49
C ASN A 153 1.22 -30.39 -1.17
N PHE A 154 1.13 -29.54 -2.19
CA PHE A 154 0.82 -28.12 -2.04
C PHE A 154 -0.20 -27.64 -3.07
N PHE A 155 -1.24 -26.94 -2.64
CA PHE A 155 -2.19 -26.29 -3.54
C PHE A 155 -2.55 -24.90 -3.01
N GLY A 156 -2.38 -23.84 -3.79
CA GLY A 156 -2.67 -22.47 -3.33
C GLY A 156 -1.72 -21.41 -3.86
N ASP A 157 -1.62 -20.27 -3.18
CA ASP A 157 -0.86 -19.10 -3.64
C ASP A 157 0.57 -19.39 -4.16
N ASP A 158 0.86 -18.95 -5.38
CA ASP A 158 2.14 -19.11 -6.09
C ASP A 158 3.39 -18.63 -5.31
N THR A 159 3.23 -17.75 -4.33
CA THR A 159 4.31 -17.26 -3.45
C THR A 159 5.03 -18.42 -2.76
N TRP A 160 4.32 -19.51 -2.44
CA TRP A 160 4.96 -20.73 -1.93
C TRP A 160 5.96 -21.34 -2.91
N LEU A 161 5.63 -21.36 -4.20
CA LEU A 161 6.48 -21.93 -5.25
C LEU A 161 7.72 -21.05 -5.52
N LYS A 162 7.61 -19.73 -5.30
CA LYS A 162 8.74 -18.80 -5.32
C LYS A 162 9.70 -19.02 -4.14
N LEU A 163 9.16 -19.29 -2.96
CA LEU A 163 9.95 -19.56 -1.76
C LEU A 163 10.59 -20.96 -1.79
N PHE A 164 9.84 -21.97 -2.25
CA PHE A 164 10.24 -23.37 -2.25
C PHE A 164 10.16 -23.94 -3.67
N PRO A 165 11.31 -24.09 -4.36
CA PRO A 165 11.36 -24.62 -5.72
C PRO A 165 10.62 -25.96 -5.84
N PRO A 166 9.52 -26.04 -6.61
CA PRO A 166 8.54 -27.10 -6.44
C PRO A 166 9.11 -28.50 -6.63
N GLU A 167 9.93 -28.72 -7.66
CA GLU A 167 10.52 -30.03 -7.99
C GLU A 167 11.37 -30.65 -6.87
N LYS A 168 11.85 -29.83 -5.92
CA LYS A 168 12.66 -30.31 -4.79
C LYS A 168 11.81 -30.61 -3.56
N PHE A 169 10.71 -29.89 -3.40
CA PHE A 169 9.92 -29.85 -2.18
C PHE A 169 8.65 -30.68 -2.37
N PHE A 170 7.82 -30.35 -3.35
CA PHE A 170 6.48 -30.90 -3.46
C PHE A 170 6.42 -32.10 -4.41
N ASN A 171 5.71 -33.15 -4.00
CA ASN A 171 5.44 -34.31 -4.84
C ASN A 171 4.27 -34.05 -5.82
N GLN A 172 3.21 -33.43 -5.32
CA GLN A 172 2.15 -32.85 -6.14
C GLN A 172 2.00 -31.38 -5.78
N TYR A 173 1.92 -30.53 -6.78
CA TYR A 173 1.70 -29.11 -6.55
C TYR A 173 0.90 -28.47 -7.67
N GLU A 174 0.02 -27.54 -7.30
CA GLU A 174 -0.54 -26.57 -8.24
C GLU A 174 -0.67 -25.21 -7.57
N GLY A 175 0.00 -24.23 -8.16
CA GLY A 175 -0.05 -22.85 -7.71
C GLY A 175 -1.27 -22.12 -8.29
N THR A 176 -1.91 -21.30 -7.47
CA THR A 176 -3.00 -20.43 -7.87
C THR A 176 -2.49 -19.00 -7.89
N ASN A 177 -2.82 -18.31 -8.97
CA ASN A 177 -2.32 -16.98 -9.18
C ASN A 177 -3.23 -15.95 -8.48
N SER A 178 -2.68 -15.22 -7.51
CA SER A 178 -3.34 -14.19 -6.69
C SER A 178 -3.71 -12.91 -7.46
N PHE A 179 -3.30 -12.77 -8.72
CA PHE A 179 -3.31 -11.45 -9.35
C PHE A 179 -4.69 -10.86 -9.67
N PHE A 180 -5.73 -11.67 -9.84
CA PHE A 180 -7.08 -11.14 -10.03
C PHE A 180 -7.79 -10.95 -8.69
N VAL A 181 -7.58 -9.80 -8.04
CA VAL A 181 -8.30 -9.40 -6.81
C VAL A 181 -9.84 -9.36 -6.99
N ASN A 182 -10.36 -9.48 -8.22
CA ASN A 182 -11.80 -9.53 -8.50
C ASN A 182 -12.38 -10.96 -8.48
N ASP A 183 -11.53 -11.98 -8.53
CA ASP A 183 -11.96 -13.37 -8.44
C ASP A 183 -11.97 -13.81 -6.97
N PHE A 184 -13.15 -14.18 -6.49
CA PHE A 184 -13.34 -14.68 -5.12
C PHE A 184 -13.52 -16.20 -5.10
N THR A 185 -13.67 -16.85 -6.26
CA THR A 185 -14.22 -18.21 -6.34
C THR A 185 -13.29 -19.13 -7.11
N ASP A 186 -12.76 -18.72 -8.27
CA ASP A 186 -11.91 -19.60 -9.07
C ASP A 186 -10.55 -19.81 -8.37
N VAL A 187 -9.99 -18.79 -7.70
CA VAL A 187 -8.78 -18.91 -6.86
C VAL A 187 -8.89 -19.98 -5.80
N ASP A 188 -10.02 -20.07 -5.09
CA ASP A 188 -10.24 -21.04 -4.02
C ASP A 188 -10.71 -22.40 -4.56
N ASN A 189 -11.45 -22.42 -5.67
CA ASN A 189 -11.82 -23.65 -6.38
C ASN A 189 -10.59 -24.36 -6.97
N ASN A 190 -9.62 -23.61 -7.47
CA ASN A 190 -8.36 -24.16 -7.98
C ASN A 190 -7.55 -24.86 -6.87
N VAL A 191 -7.75 -24.49 -5.61
CA VAL A 191 -7.23 -25.23 -4.45
C VAL A 191 -8.14 -26.41 -4.11
N THR A 192 -9.42 -26.14 -3.89
CA THR A 192 -10.40 -27.10 -3.36
C THR A 192 -10.64 -28.30 -4.29
N ARG A 193 -10.50 -28.15 -5.60
CA ARG A 193 -10.69 -29.26 -6.56
C ARG A 193 -9.72 -30.42 -6.35
N HIS A 194 -8.59 -30.17 -5.71
CA HIS A 194 -7.60 -31.19 -5.37
C HIS A 194 -7.99 -32.00 -4.13
N LEU A 195 -8.97 -31.53 -3.33
CA LEU A 195 -9.51 -32.25 -2.18
C LEU A 195 -10.50 -33.34 -2.65
N ASN A 196 -10.01 -34.31 -3.40
CA ASN A 196 -10.77 -35.43 -3.96
C ASN A 196 -10.32 -36.77 -3.35
N ASP A 197 -11.05 -37.84 -3.69
CA ASP A 197 -10.74 -39.20 -3.21
C ASP A 197 -9.31 -39.63 -3.55
N ASP A 198 -8.75 -39.17 -4.67
CA ASP A 198 -7.37 -39.50 -5.06
C ASP A 198 -6.35 -38.92 -4.07
N LEU A 199 -6.52 -37.66 -3.66
CA LEU A 199 -5.66 -37.04 -2.66
C LEU A 199 -5.80 -37.74 -1.30
N PHE A 200 -7.03 -38.03 -0.88
CA PHE A 200 -7.29 -38.68 0.41
C PHE A 200 -6.79 -40.12 0.46
N ASN A 201 -6.79 -40.83 -0.67
CA ASN A 201 -6.28 -42.19 -0.80
C ASN A 201 -4.76 -42.24 -1.11
N SER A 202 -4.15 -41.12 -1.51
CA SER A 202 -2.72 -41.04 -1.78
C SER A 202 -1.88 -41.05 -0.49
N LYS A 203 -0.61 -41.47 -0.60
CA LYS A 203 0.34 -41.44 0.52
C LYS A 203 1.05 -40.08 0.58
N TRP A 204 0.72 -39.28 1.59
CA TRP A 204 1.41 -38.04 1.95
C TRP A 204 1.55 -37.92 3.47
N ASP A 205 2.58 -37.19 3.90
CA ASP A 205 2.88 -36.84 5.29
C ASP A 205 2.48 -35.39 5.60
N ALA A 206 2.55 -34.47 4.64
CA ALA A 206 2.01 -33.12 4.80
C ALA A 206 1.23 -32.61 3.58
N LEU A 207 0.17 -31.84 3.84
CA LEU A 207 -0.63 -31.15 2.84
C LEU A 207 -0.68 -29.66 3.20
N ILE A 208 -0.30 -28.79 2.28
CA ILE A 208 -0.41 -27.34 2.43
C ILE A 208 -1.50 -26.84 1.49
N LEU A 209 -2.46 -26.10 2.02
CA LEU A 209 -3.53 -25.43 1.30
C LEU A 209 -3.44 -23.93 1.58
N HIS A 210 -3.42 -23.08 0.55
CA HIS A 210 -3.41 -21.63 0.74
C HIS A 210 -4.51 -20.95 -0.07
N TYR A 211 -5.55 -20.49 0.62
CA TYR A 211 -6.74 -19.85 0.06
C TYR A 211 -6.60 -18.33 0.04
N LEU A 212 -7.11 -17.70 -1.03
CA LEU A 212 -6.91 -16.27 -1.33
C LEU A 212 -8.22 -15.47 -1.40
N GLY A 213 -9.35 -16.14 -1.62
CA GLY A 213 -10.63 -15.47 -1.88
C GLY A 213 -11.11 -14.59 -0.72
N LEU A 214 -10.72 -14.89 0.52
CA LEU A 214 -11.05 -14.07 1.69
C LEU A 214 -10.36 -12.70 1.65
N ASP A 215 -9.05 -12.65 1.40
CA ASP A 215 -8.31 -11.40 1.26
C ASP A 215 -8.77 -10.61 0.03
N HIS A 216 -9.06 -11.29 -1.08
CA HIS A 216 -9.62 -10.65 -2.28
C HIS A 216 -10.96 -9.94 -2.00
N ILE A 217 -11.84 -10.56 -1.20
CA ILE A 217 -13.08 -9.91 -0.73
C ILE A 217 -12.77 -8.73 0.19
N GLY A 218 -11.78 -8.88 1.08
CA GLY A 218 -11.25 -7.82 1.93
C GLY A 218 -10.88 -6.57 1.12
N HIS A 219 -9.94 -6.70 0.19
CA HIS A 219 -9.48 -5.58 -0.65
C HIS A 219 -10.59 -4.84 -1.42
N LYS A 220 -11.71 -5.51 -1.73
CA LYS A 220 -12.82 -4.93 -2.48
C LYS A 220 -13.92 -4.32 -1.61
N GLY A 221 -14.37 -5.06 -0.60
CA GLY A 221 -15.54 -4.73 0.21
C GLY A 221 -15.26 -4.55 1.70
N GLY A 222 -14.04 -4.79 2.15
CA GLY A 222 -13.66 -4.81 3.56
C GLY A 222 -14.13 -6.07 4.30
N PRO A 223 -13.79 -6.18 5.60
CA PRO A 223 -14.18 -7.31 6.46
C PRO A 223 -15.70 -7.46 6.61
N ASN A 224 -16.46 -6.39 6.37
CA ASN A 224 -17.93 -6.38 6.45
C ASN A 224 -18.61 -6.51 5.07
N SER A 225 -17.87 -6.90 4.03
CA SER A 225 -18.44 -7.17 2.71
C SER A 225 -19.57 -8.18 2.78
N ILE A 226 -20.63 -8.01 1.97
CA ILE A 226 -21.72 -8.99 1.87
C ILE A 226 -21.22 -10.38 1.42
N PHE A 227 -20.06 -10.43 0.75
CA PHE A 227 -19.44 -11.67 0.30
C PHE A 227 -18.61 -12.34 1.41
N MET A 228 -18.24 -11.63 2.47
CA MET A 228 -17.37 -12.16 3.53
C MET A 228 -18.05 -13.30 4.29
N ARG A 229 -19.35 -13.17 4.56
CA ARG A 229 -20.14 -14.21 5.21
C ARG A 229 -20.11 -15.53 4.45
N GLY A 230 -20.45 -15.50 3.16
CA GLY A 230 -20.47 -16.71 2.34
C GLY A 230 -19.08 -17.35 2.23
N LYS A 231 -18.03 -16.52 2.19
CA LYS A 231 -16.65 -16.99 2.17
C LYS A 231 -16.22 -17.64 3.49
N GLN A 232 -16.63 -17.11 4.65
CA GLN A 232 -16.40 -17.77 5.94
C GLN A 232 -17.10 -19.13 6.01
N GLU A 233 -18.37 -19.20 5.56
CA GLU A 233 -19.13 -20.46 5.49
C GLU A 233 -18.45 -21.48 4.55
N GLU A 234 -17.90 -21.03 3.43
CA GLU A 234 -17.13 -21.86 2.49
C GLU A 234 -15.83 -22.41 3.13
N MET A 235 -15.03 -21.56 3.77
CA MET A 235 -13.79 -21.97 4.43
C MET A 235 -14.08 -22.94 5.61
N ASP A 236 -15.15 -22.70 6.37
CA ASP A 236 -15.58 -23.59 7.45
C ASP A 236 -16.03 -24.96 6.91
N GLY A 237 -16.72 -24.99 5.76
CA GLY A 237 -17.08 -26.22 5.08
C GLY A 237 -15.87 -27.03 4.58
N ILE A 238 -14.80 -26.35 4.15
CA ILE A 238 -13.53 -27.00 3.78
C ILE A 238 -12.86 -27.60 5.03
N ILE A 239 -12.83 -26.86 6.15
CA ILE A 239 -12.32 -27.37 7.43
C ILE A 239 -13.13 -28.61 7.87
N GLU A 240 -14.45 -28.57 7.75
CA GLU A 240 -15.35 -29.68 8.06
C GLU A 240 -15.04 -30.92 7.20
N LYS A 241 -14.87 -30.73 5.90
CA LYS A 241 -14.51 -31.79 4.96
C LYS A 241 -13.18 -32.42 5.32
N LEU A 242 -12.13 -31.62 5.49
CA LEU A 242 -10.79 -32.09 5.87
C LEU A 242 -10.84 -32.86 7.19
N TYR A 243 -11.54 -32.32 8.20
CA TYR A 243 -11.64 -32.94 9.51
C TYR A 243 -12.37 -34.29 9.47
N LYS A 244 -13.50 -34.38 8.75
CA LYS A 244 -14.31 -35.60 8.71
C LYS A 244 -13.73 -36.69 7.82
N GLU A 245 -13.13 -36.33 6.69
CA GLU A 245 -12.67 -37.30 5.69
C GLU A 245 -11.22 -37.73 5.90
N THR A 246 -10.38 -36.88 6.52
CA THR A 246 -8.92 -37.13 6.61
C THR A 246 -8.39 -37.25 8.04
N ILE A 247 -8.99 -36.58 9.02
CA ILE A 247 -8.38 -36.47 10.36
C ILE A 247 -8.74 -37.66 11.24
N ASP A 248 -7.72 -38.45 11.53
CA ASP A 248 -7.71 -39.43 12.62
C ASP A 248 -6.99 -38.87 13.87
N SER A 249 -6.72 -39.73 14.86
CA SER A 249 -6.00 -39.30 16.08
C SER A 249 -4.52 -38.99 15.83
N ASN A 250 -3.94 -39.34 14.67
CA ASN A 250 -2.54 -39.14 14.34
C ASN A 250 -2.31 -38.06 13.27
N THR A 251 -3.38 -37.42 12.80
CA THR A 251 -3.34 -36.29 11.87
C THR A 251 -3.60 -34.98 12.60
N LEU A 252 -2.76 -33.98 12.34
CA LEU A 252 -2.88 -32.62 12.85
C LEU A 252 -3.39 -31.70 11.74
N LEU A 253 -4.49 -31.00 11.97
CA LEU A 253 -4.90 -29.86 11.14
C LEU A 253 -4.52 -28.56 11.83
N VAL A 254 -3.85 -27.67 11.09
CA VAL A 254 -3.58 -26.30 11.48
C VAL A 254 -4.30 -25.38 10.50
N VAL A 255 -5.20 -24.55 11.01
CA VAL A 255 -5.86 -23.49 10.23
C VAL A 255 -5.35 -22.15 10.73
N MET A 256 -4.90 -21.28 9.83
CA MET A 256 -4.39 -19.98 10.24
C MET A 256 -4.56 -18.89 9.20
N GLY A 257 -4.59 -17.65 9.67
CA GLY A 257 -4.27 -16.49 8.83
C GLY A 257 -2.76 -16.25 8.81
N ASP A 258 -2.22 -15.95 7.64
CA ASP A 258 -0.86 -15.43 7.51
C ASP A 258 -0.78 -13.98 8.04
N HIS A 259 -1.79 -13.17 7.77
CA HIS A 259 -2.10 -11.90 8.41
C HIS A 259 -3.62 -11.74 8.59
N GLY A 260 -4.05 -10.61 9.14
CA GLY A 260 -5.43 -10.15 9.08
C GLY A 260 -5.58 -8.96 8.12
N MET A 261 -6.61 -8.14 8.33
CA MET A 261 -6.88 -6.92 7.55
C MET A 261 -7.46 -5.81 8.42
N ASN A 262 -7.26 -4.57 8.03
CA ASN A 262 -7.89 -3.42 8.68
C ASN A 262 -9.38 -3.28 8.26
N GLU A 263 -10.08 -2.30 8.82
CA GLU A 263 -11.51 -2.09 8.57
C GLU A 263 -11.87 -1.67 7.14
N ILE A 264 -10.89 -1.27 6.32
CA ILE A 264 -11.09 -1.01 4.89
C ILE A 264 -10.67 -2.21 4.00
N GLY A 265 -10.23 -3.31 4.62
CA GLY A 265 -9.84 -4.54 3.94
C GLY A 265 -8.43 -4.54 3.34
N ASN A 266 -7.56 -3.65 3.81
CA ASN A 266 -6.16 -3.65 3.42
C ASN A 266 -5.26 -4.19 4.54
N HIS A 267 -4.02 -4.53 4.19
CA HIS A 267 -3.01 -5.05 5.10
C HIS A 267 -1.61 -4.52 4.70
N GLY A 268 -0.57 -4.86 5.47
CA GLY A 268 0.82 -4.39 5.31
C GLY A 268 1.32 -3.46 6.43
N GLY A 269 0.42 -3.01 7.29
CA GLY A 269 0.64 -2.13 8.43
C GLY A 269 0.70 -2.86 9.77
N SER A 270 0.20 -2.20 10.81
CA SER A 270 0.31 -2.66 12.20
C SER A 270 -0.96 -2.43 13.02
N SER A 271 -2.13 -2.25 12.38
CA SER A 271 -3.38 -2.19 13.13
C SER A 271 -3.71 -3.55 13.75
N MET A 272 -4.47 -3.57 14.84
CA MET A 272 -4.80 -4.81 15.54
C MET A 272 -5.50 -5.83 14.62
N GLY A 273 -6.37 -5.37 13.72
CA GLY A 273 -7.04 -6.23 12.75
C GLY A 273 -6.08 -6.85 11.74
N GLU A 274 -4.95 -6.20 11.43
CA GLU A 274 -3.92 -6.74 10.54
C GLU A 274 -2.98 -7.71 11.25
N THR A 275 -2.63 -7.43 12.50
CA THR A 275 -1.59 -8.17 13.22
C THR A 275 -2.11 -9.35 14.03
N ASN A 276 -3.44 -9.50 14.18
CA ASN A 276 -4.03 -10.54 15.02
C ASN A 276 -4.85 -11.56 14.20
N PRO A 277 -4.24 -12.33 13.29
CA PRO A 277 -4.90 -13.45 12.65
C PRO A 277 -5.21 -14.59 13.62
N GLY A 278 -6.20 -15.38 13.26
CA GLY A 278 -6.54 -16.59 14.00
C GLY A 278 -5.57 -17.74 13.72
N LEU A 279 -5.41 -18.63 14.71
CA LEU A 279 -4.63 -19.87 14.61
C LEU A 279 -5.33 -20.98 15.38
N LEU A 280 -5.69 -22.06 14.71
CA LEU A 280 -6.41 -23.19 15.25
C LEU A 280 -5.61 -24.48 15.01
N PHE A 281 -5.34 -25.23 16.07
CA PHE A 281 -4.89 -26.61 15.97
C PHE A 281 -6.08 -27.53 16.21
N ALA A 282 -6.38 -28.46 15.30
CA ALA A 282 -7.51 -29.38 15.40
C ALA A 282 -7.05 -30.84 15.28
N SER A 283 -7.51 -31.67 16.22
CA SER A 283 -7.36 -33.13 16.24
C SER A 283 -8.21 -33.73 17.36
N PRO A 284 -8.83 -34.92 17.15
CA PRO A 284 -9.49 -35.67 18.23
C PRO A 284 -8.59 -35.90 19.46
N LYS A 285 -7.26 -35.97 19.27
CA LYS A 285 -6.27 -36.17 20.33
C LYS A 285 -6.30 -35.06 21.38
N PHE A 286 -6.67 -33.83 21.03
CA PHE A 286 -6.72 -32.70 21.97
C PHE A 286 -7.80 -32.85 23.06
N LYS A 287 -8.76 -33.76 22.92
CA LYS A 287 -9.76 -34.05 23.97
C LYS A 287 -9.12 -34.40 25.31
N MET A 288 -7.92 -34.99 25.30
CA MET A 288 -7.19 -35.35 26.53
C MET A 288 -6.78 -34.13 27.37
N LEU A 289 -6.61 -32.96 26.75
CA LEU A 289 -6.20 -31.73 27.43
C LEU A 289 -7.31 -31.09 28.26
N LYS A 290 -8.59 -31.46 28.01
CA LYS A 290 -9.78 -31.04 28.79
C LYS A 290 -9.82 -29.53 29.09
N LYS A 291 -9.51 -28.69 28.10
CA LYS A 291 -9.45 -27.24 28.26
C LYS A 291 -10.83 -26.60 28.55
N ASN A 292 -11.91 -27.25 28.10
CA ASN A 292 -13.31 -26.84 28.28
C ASN A 292 -13.56 -25.37 27.90
N LEU A 293 -13.00 -24.96 26.76
CA LEU A 293 -13.19 -23.62 26.20
C LEU A 293 -14.61 -23.47 25.65
N LYS A 294 -15.07 -22.22 25.54
CA LYS A 294 -16.35 -21.87 24.93
C LYS A 294 -16.14 -21.14 23.61
N SER A 295 -16.96 -21.44 22.61
CA SER A 295 -17.01 -20.74 21.31
C SER A 295 -18.45 -20.67 20.81
N PRO A 296 -18.88 -19.57 20.15
CA PRO A 296 -18.13 -18.34 19.92
C PRO A 296 -17.94 -17.51 21.21
N LEU A 297 -17.00 -16.57 21.15
CA LEU A 297 -16.81 -15.52 22.14
C LEU A 297 -17.46 -14.22 21.65
N ALA A 298 -17.81 -13.31 22.56
CA ALA A 298 -18.29 -11.99 22.17
C ALA A 298 -17.21 -11.24 21.37
N TYR A 299 -17.63 -10.49 20.35
CA TYR A 299 -16.73 -9.65 19.56
C TYR A 299 -15.83 -8.75 20.43
N ASN A 300 -14.54 -8.75 20.12
CA ASN A 300 -13.52 -7.96 20.79
C ASN A 300 -12.82 -7.04 19.79
N ASN A 301 -12.85 -5.72 20.05
CA ASN A 301 -12.26 -4.69 19.18
C ASN A 301 -10.74 -4.83 19.01
N ASP A 302 -10.05 -5.48 19.95
CA ASP A 302 -8.60 -5.73 19.84
C ASP A 302 -8.30 -7.04 19.07
N TYR A 303 -9.32 -7.77 18.62
CA TYR A 303 -9.19 -9.05 17.92
C TYR A 303 -8.40 -10.10 18.71
N LYS A 304 -8.40 -9.99 20.05
CA LYS A 304 -7.74 -10.95 20.95
C LYS A 304 -8.79 -11.91 21.51
N TYR A 305 -8.69 -13.16 21.09
CA TYR A 305 -9.51 -14.28 21.51
C TYR A 305 -8.62 -15.39 22.06
N TYR A 306 -9.04 -16.02 23.15
CA TYR A 306 -8.28 -17.08 23.83
C TYR A 306 -6.85 -16.65 24.19
N ASN A 307 -5.86 -17.53 24.00
CA ASN A 307 -4.47 -17.24 24.29
C ASN A 307 -3.82 -16.50 23.11
N TYR A 308 -2.97 -15.53 23.45
CA TYR A 308 -2.23 -14.69 22.51
C TYR A 308 -0.79 -15.18 22.41
N ILE A 309 -0.34 -15.53 21.21
CA ILE A 309 1.01 -16.07 20.95
C ILE A 309 1.69 -15.35 19.79
N ASN A 310 3.01 -15.51 19.61
CA ASN A 310 3.64 -15.03 18.38
C ASN A 310 3.38 -16.02 17.25
N GLN A 311 3.15 -15.53 16.03
CA GLN A 311 2.91 -16.43 14.88
C GLN A 311 4.08 -17.38 14.60
N ILE A 312 5.31 -16.94 14.88
CA ILE A 312 6.53 -17.75 14.72
C ILE A 312 6.61 -18.93 15.71
N ASP A 313 5.85 -18.90 16.81
CA ASP A 313 5.76 -19.99 17.80
C ASP A 313 5.15 -21.27 17.20
N LEU A 314 4.49 -21.16 16.04
CA LEU A 314 4.01 -22.29 15.26
C LEU A 314 5.14 -23.27 14.91
N VAL A 315 6.29 -22.77 14.48
CA VAL A 315 7.38 -23.60 13.92
C VAL A 315 7.98 -24.57 14.95
N PRO A 316 8.45 -24.15 16.14
CA PRO A 316 8.96 -25.09 17.14
C PRO A 316 7.85 -25.98 17.70
N THR A 317 6.60 -25.51 17.70
CA THR A 317 5.45 -26.33 18.09
C THR A 317 5.23 -27.46 17.10
N LEU A 318 5.29 -27.19 15.79
CA LEU A 318 5.22 -28.23 14.75
C LEU A 318 6.40 -29.20 14.87
N ALA A 319 7.62 -28.70 15.12
CA ALA A 319 8.81 -29.52 15.36
C ALA A 319 8.61 -30.53 16.49
N THR A 320 8.04 -30.05 17.59
CA THR A 320 7.72 -30.89 18.76
C THR A 320 6.62 -31.91 18.46
N LEU A 321 5.55 -31.49 17.77
CA LEU A 321 4.39 -32.33 17.49
C LEU A 321 4.65 -33.44 16.46
N LEU A 322 5.43 -33.14 15.42
CA LEU A 322 5.71 -34.00 14.26
C LEU A 322 7.11 -34.63 14.30
N ASN A 323 7.87 -34.38 15.37
CA ASN A 323 9.16 -34.99 15.65
C ASN A 323 10.25 -34.71 14.59
N PHE A 324 10.66 -33.45 14.47
CA PHE A 324 11.82 -33.04 13.67
C PHE A 324 12.64 -31.95 14.38
N PRO A 325 13.94 -31.78 14.09
CA PRO A 325 14.75 -30.73 14.71
C PRO A 325 14.15 -29.33 14.49
N ILE A 326 14.11 -28.51 15.55
CA ILE A 326 13.64 -27.11 15.43
C ILE A 326 14.54 -26.38 14.43
N PRO A 327 14.01 -25.70 13.39
CA PRO A 327 14.83 -25.04 12.37
C PRO A 327 15.87 -24.10 12.98
N LYS A 328 17.08 -24.12 12.42
CA LYS A 328 18.29 -23.53 13.03
C LYS A 328 18.17 -22.07 13.42
N ASN A 329 17.46 -21.29 12.60
CA ASN A 329 17.27 -19.84 12.79
C ASN A 329 15.87 -19.49 13.32
N ASN A 330 15.12 -20.47 13.81
CA ASN A 330 13.85 -20.23 14.49
C ASN A 330 14.05 -19.33 15.70
N LEU A 331 13.12 -18.40 15.89
CA LEU A 331 13.01 -17.52 17.06
C LEU A 331 11.68 -17.70 17.80
N GLY A 332 10.84 -18.66 17.40
CA GLY A 332 9.60 -19.00 18.12
C GLY A 332 9.85 -19.86 19.36
N ILE A 333 8.87 -19.91 20.24
CA ILE A 333 8.85 -20.73 21.45
C ILE A 333 7.72 -21.78 21.36
N VAL A 334 7.94 -23.00 21.85
CA VAL A 334 6.89 -24.03 21.91
C VAL A 334 5.67 -23.55 22.72
N ILE A 335 4.47 -23.66 22.13
CA ILE A 335 3.22 -23.19 22.75
C ILE A 335 2.90 -23.98 24.02
N LYS A 336 2.75 -23.27 25.15
CA LYS A 336 2.53 -23.84 26.50
C LYS A 336 1.31 -24.75 26.60
N ASP A 337 0.21 -24.42 25.92
CA ASP A 337 -1.01 -25.22 25.96
C ASP A 337 -0.85 -26.63 25.38
N ILE A 338 0.08 -26.80 24.44
CA ILE A 338 0.31 -28.06 23.71
C ILE A 338 1.20 -29.01 24.51
N LEU A 339 2.06 -28.51 25.41
CA LEU A 339 2.91 -29.33 26.27
C LEU A 339 2.14 -30.34 27.13
N GLY A 340 0.86 -30.07 27.42
CA GLY A 340 0.00 -31.00 28.15
C GLY A 340 -0.21 -32.37 27.49
N LEU A 341 0.22 -32.55 26.23
CA LEU A 341 0.22 -33.85 25.54
C LEU A 341 1.36 -34.78 25.98
N TRP A 342 2.34 -34.28 26.73
CA TRP A 342 3.48 -35.04 27.24
C TRP A 342 3.47 -35.10 28.76
N LYS A 343 4.14 -36.11 29.32
CA LYS A 343 4.41 -36.20 30.76
C LYS A 343 5.33 -35.07 31.23
N PRO A 344 5.26 -34.64 32.50
CA PRO A 344 6.06 -33.52 33.02
C PRO A 344 7.57 -33.64 32.76
N GLU A 345 8.13 -34.86 32.80
CA GLU A 345 9.54 -35.10 32.55
C GLU A 345 9.93 -34.80 31.10
N ALA A 346 9.08 -35.18 30.14
CA ALA A 346 9.29 -34.92 28.72
C ALA A 346 9.08 -33.43 28.37
N GLN A 347 8.17 -32.73 29.06
CA GLN A 347 7.95 -31.28 28.89
C GLN A 347 9.24 -30.48 29.15
N LYS A 348 10.02 -30.86 30.18
CA LYS A 348 11.32 -30.24 30.44
C LYS A 348 12.28 -30.45 29.26
N SER A 349 12.41 -31.69 28.76
CA SER A 349 13.31 -32.01 27.64
C SER A 349 12.96 -31.26 26.35
N ILE A 350 11.67 -31.07 26.08
CA ILE A 350 11.19 -30.28 24.94
C ILE A 350 11.67 -28.82 25.03
N LEU A 351 11.50 -28.19 26.19
CA LEU A 351 11.89 -26.80 26.40
C LEU A 351 13.41 -26.61 26.43
N MET A 352 14.13 -27.64 26.89
CA MET A 352 15.59 -27.68 26.84
C MET A 352 16.11 -27.71 25.40
N GLU A 353 15.50 -28.51 24.51
CA GLU A 353 15.87 -28.54 23.08
C GLU A 353 15.63 -27.17 22.42
N ASN A 354 14.50 -26.52 22.71
CA ASN A 354 14.23 -25.16 22.22
C ASN A 354 15.26 -24.15 22.77
N SER A 355 15.68 -24.29 24.03
CA SER A 355 16.68 -23.44 24.66
C SER A 355 18.08 -23.65 24.07
N GLU A 356 18.46 -24.90 23.83
CA GLU A 356 19.73 -25.27 23.18
C GLU A 356 19.79 -24.72 21.75
N GLN A 357 18.71 -24.83 20.98
CA GLN A 357 18.63 -24.24 19.65
C GLN A 357 18.83 -22.71 19.68
N PHE A 358 18.20 -22.01 20.63
CA PHE A 358 18.42 -20.57 20.82
C PHE A 358 19.85 -20.25 21.25
N MET A 359 20.43 -21.02 22.16
CA MET A 359 21.81 -20.82 22.60
C MET A 359 22.82 -21.05 21.47
N ASN A 360 22.58 -22.01 20.58
CA ASN A 360 23.41 -22.21 19.39
C ASN A 360 23.42 -20.98 18.47
N ILE A 361 22.27 -20.31 18.28
CA ILE A 361 22.22 -19.03 17.56
C ILE A 361 23.00 -17.96 18.33
N TYR A 362 22.76 -17.88 19.64
CA TYR A 362 23.32 -16.83 20.49
C TYR A 362 24.84 -16.92 20.59
N GLU A 363 25.41 -18.09 20.88
CA GLU A 363 26.85 -18.34 20.96
C GLU A 363 27.56 -18.09 19.62
N ALA A 364 26.92 -18.44 18.50
CA ALA A 364 27.46 -18.15 17.16
C ALA A 364 27.63 -16.64 16.91
N LYS A 365 26.85 -15.79 17.59
CA LYS A 365 26.91 -14.32 17.47
C LYS A 365 27.67 -13.65 18.63
N HIS A 366 27.60 -14.22 19.83
CA HIS A 366 28.03 -13.61 21.09
C HIS A 366 28.84 -14.59 21.94
N ALA A 367 29.92 -15.15 21.38
CA ALA A 367 30.75 -16.19 22.01
C ALA A 367 31.32 -15.85 23.43
N ASN A 368 31.27 -14.59 23.86
CA ASN A 368 31.92 -14.12 25.10
C ASN A 368 30.94 -13.61 26.19
N ASP A 369 29.62 -13.71 26.02
CA ASP A 369 28.67 -13.24 27.05
C ASP A 369 28.44 -14.31 28.14
N THR A 370 29.14 -14.17 29.27
CA THR A 370 29.08 -15.12 30.38
C THR A 370 27.78 -15.04 31.18
N ASP A 371 27.06 -13.92 31.15
CA ASP A 371 25.91 -13.71 32.04
C ASP A 371 24.71 -14.54 31.57
N ILE A 372 24.43 -14.53 30.26
CA ILE A 372 23.38 -15.34 29.66
C ILE A 372 23.68 -16.83 29.78
N ILE A 373 24.93 -17.25 29.59
CA ILE A 373 25.35 -18.64 29.75
C ILE A 373 25.13 -19.11 31.20
N ASN A 374 25.41 -18.27 32.19
CA ASN A 374 25.19 -18.60 33.60
C ASN A 374 23.70 -18.71 33.95
N GLU A 375 22.86 -17.85 33.39
CA GLU A 375 21.41 -17.95 33.55
C GLU A 375 20.82 -19.18 32.87
N TRP A 376 21.30 -19.52 31.67
CA TRP A 376 20.94 -20.75 30.99
C TRP A 376 21.27 -21.96 31.86
N LYS A 377 22.49 -22.08 32.38
CA LYS A 377 22.85 -23.17 33.31
C LYS A 377 21.91 -23.26 34.52
N LYS A 378 21.53 -22.12 35.10
CA LYS A 378 20.55 -22.09 36.20
C LYS A 378 19.16 -22.55 35.78
N SER A 379 18.71 -22.23 34.55
CA SER A 379 17.43 -22.71 34.05
C SER A 379 17.46 -24.22 33.81
N GLN A 380 18.57 -24.76 33.29
CA GLN A 380 18.77 -26.21 33.11
C GLN A 380 18.57 -27.00 34.42
N ASP A 381 19.10 -26.48 35.54
CA ASP A 381 18.99 -27.09 36.87
C ASP A 381 17.58 -26.98 37.47
N SER A 382 16.74 -26.04 36.99
CA SER A 382 15.39 -25.84 37.49
C SER A 382 14.44 -26.98 37.09
N GLY A 383 13.62 -27.42 38.05
CA GLY A 383 12.50 -28.34 37.81
C GLY A 383 11.19 -27.63 37.40
N SER A 384 11.15 -26.30 37.46
CA SER A 384 9.95 -25.53 37.12
C SER A 384 9.91 -25.17 35.64
N ILE A 385 8.84 -25.56 34.95
CA ILE A 385 8.58 -25.21 33.54
C ILE A 385 8.52 -23.69 33.33
N ASP A 386 7.99 -22.94 34.29
CA ASP A 386 7.86 -21.49 34.17
C ASP A 386 9.24 -20.82 34.07
N VAL A 387 10.25 -21.33 34.79
CA VAL A 387 11.63 -20.82 34.71
C VAL A 387 12.23 -21.02 33.31
N HIS A 388 11.90 -22.12 32.64
CA HIS A 388 12.33 -22.38 31.26
C HIS A 388 11.67 -21.42 30.28
N TYR A 389 10.37 -21.15 30.44
CA TYR A 389 9.65 -20.16 29.63
C TYR A 389 10.18 -18.73 29.85
N ASP A 390 10.47 -18.35 31.09
CA ASP A 390 11.04 -17.04 31.41
C ASP A 390 12.39 -16.84 30.72
N PHE A 391 13.24 -17.87 30.75
CA PHE A 391 14.52 -17.87 30.03
C PHE A 391 14.32 -17.78 28.51
N LEU A 392 13.46 -18.62 27.93
CA LEU A 392 13.14 -18.62 26.50
C LEU A 392 12.59 -17.27 26.03
N SER A 393 11.71 -16.63 26.81
CA SER A 393 11.18 -15.30 26.51
C SER A 393 12.28 -14.23 26.55
N LYS A 394 13.18 -14.29 27.54
CA LYS A 394 14.31 -13.36 27.66
C LYS A 394 15.27 -13.48 26.47
N ILE A 395 15.71 -14.70 26.13
CA ILE A 395 16.66 -14.93 25.03
C ILE A 395 16.01 -14.64 23.66
N GLN A 396 14.71 -14.96 23.48
CA GLN A 396 13.95 -14.57 22.28
C GLN A 396 13.99 -13.05 22.08
N GLY A 397 13.80 -12.27 23.14
CA GLY A 397 13.89 -10.80 23.11
C GLY A 397 15.29 -10.30 22.69
N LEU A 398 16.35 -10.92 23.20
CA LEU A 398 17.73 -10.61 22.82
C LEU A 398 18.04 -10.95 21.36
N LEU A 399 17.68 -12.15 20.92
CA LEU A 399 17.91 -12.62 19.55
C LEU A 399 17.10 -11.81 18.52
N THR A 400 15.86 -11.46 18.84
CA THR A 400 15.01 -10.61 18.00
C THR A 400 15.64 -9.22 17.83
N SER A 401 16.23 -8.67 18.88
CA SER A 401 16.94 -7.38 18.83
C SER A 401 18.22 -7.49 17.98
N ALA A 402 19.00 -8.57 18.16
CA ALA A 402 20.25 -8.82 17.45
C ALA A 402 20.07 -9.20 15.97
N ALA A 403 18.88 -9.67 15.56
CA ALA A 403 18.58 -10.00 14.17
C ALA A 403 18.55 -8.77 13.23
N THR A 404 18.44 -7.55 13.80
CA THR A 404 18.41 -6.29 13.05
C THR A 404 19.80 -5.64 12.94
N GLU A 405 20.72 -6.26 12.20
CA GLU A 405 22.06 -5.69 12.03
C GLU A 405 22.11 -4.67 10.87
N TYR A 406 22.18 -3.38 11.24
CA TYR A 406 22.32 -2.28 10.30
C TYR A 406 23.71 -2.25 9.63
N LYS A 407 23.77 -1.99 8.32
CA LYS A 407 25.06 -1.79 7.63
C LYS A 407 25.52 -0.34 7.78
N TYR A 408 26.20 -0.06 8.89
CA TYR A 408 26.62 1.29 9.27
C TYR A 408 27.46 2.01 8.20
N VAL A 409 28.32 1.29 7.47
CA VAL A 409 29.13 1.89 6.40
C VAL A 409 28.24 2.48 5.30
N ASP A 410 27.27 1.70 4.81
CA ASP A 410 26.30 2.17 3.81
C ASP A 410 25.48 3.35 4.38
N ILE A 411 25.02 3.26 5.63
CA ILE A 411 24.29 4.34 6.31
C ILE A 411 25.11 5.64 6.34
N TYR A 412 26.39 5.59 6.74
CA TYR A 412 27.24 6.77 6.84
C TYR A 412 27.54 7.38 5.47
N ILE A 413 27.76 6.55 4.44
CA ILE A 413 27.96 7.03 3.06
C ILE A 413 26.68 7.72 2.57
N GLY A 414 25.53 7.08 2.70
CA GLY A 414 24.23 7.64 2.28
C GLY A 414 23.92 8.95 3.00
N LEU A 415 24.09 8.99 4.32
CA LEU A 415 23.91 10.19 5.14
C LEU A 415 24.85 11.32 4.71
N SER A 416 26.13 11.02 4.46
CA SER A 416 27.12 12.02 4.03
C SER A 416 26.76 12.65 2.69
N ILE A 417 26.30 11.84 1.73
CA ILE A 417 25.83 12.33 0.44
C ILE A 417 24.60 13.24 0.62
N LEU A 418 23.63 12.84 1.45
CA LEU A 418 22.43 13.63 1.72
C LEU A 418 22.74 14.95 2.43
N VAL A 419 23.69 14.97 3.37
CA VAL A 419 24.19 16.19 4.00
C VAL A 419 24.80 17.13 2.95
N ALA A 420 25.67 16.61 2.09
CA ALA A 420 26.27 17.40 1.02
C ALA A 420 25.21 17.96 0.05
N MET A 421 24.21 17.16 -0.33
CA MET A 421 23.12 17.60 -1.19
C MET A 421 22.26 18.68 -0.54
N ALA A 422 21.94 18.56 0.75
CA ALA A 422 21.19 19.58 1.48
C ALA A 422 21.96 20.91 1.56
N ILE A 423 23.28 20.87 1.81
CA ILE A 423 24.15 22.06 1.82
C ILE A 423 24.18 22.71 0.43
N VAL A 424 24.37 21.92 -0.63
CA VAL A 424 24.39 22.42 -2.01
C VAL A 424 23.04 22.98 -2.41
N ALA A 425 21.93 22.31 -2.10
CA ALA A 425 20.59 22.78 -2.38
C ALA A 425 20.31 24.11 -1.65
N PHE A 426 20.66 24.20 -0.37
CA PHE A 426 20.54 25.43 0.43
C PHE A 426 21.38 26.56 -0.15
N GLY A 427 22.63 26.29 -0.53
CA GLY A 427 23.53 27.28 -1.14
C GLY A 427 23.02 27.78 -2.50
N LEU A 428 22.62 26.87 -3.39
CA LEU A 428 22.09 27.23 -4.72
C LEU A 428 20.79 28.01 -4.63
N PHE A 429 19.88 27.61 -3.75
CA PHE A 429 18.61 28.31 -3.53
C PHE A 429 18.84 29.73 -3.00
N ASN A 430 19.64 29.88 -1.93
CA ASN A 430 19.93 31.20 -1.37
C ASN A 430 20.72 32.08 -2.35
N TRP A 431 21.67 31.51 -3.10
CA TRP A 431 22.39 32.26 -4.12
C TRP A 431 21.44 32.78 -5.20
N TYR A 432 20.51 31.95 -5.69
CA TYR A 432 19.51 32.41 -6.64
C TYR A 432 18.65 33.53 -6.05
N PHE A 433 18.03 33.30 -4.89
CA PHE A 433 17.00 34.22 -4.37
C PHE A 433 17.52 35.46 -3.64
N LEU A 434 18.75 35.44 -3.10
CA LEU A 434 19.35 36.59 -2.42
C LEU A 434 20.29 37.39 -3.31
N VAL A 435 20.85 36.78 -4.37
CA VAL A 435 21.83 37.44 -5.24
C VAL A 435 21.28 37.72 -6.64
N GLN A 436 20.54 36.78 -7.24
CA GLN A 436 20.04 36.93 -8.62
C GLN A 436 18.63 37.49 -8.71
N ALA A 437 17.73 36.99 -7.86
CA ALA A 437 16.34 37.37 -7.88
C ALA A 437 16.14 38.76 -7.27
N THR A 438 15.39 39.63 -7.96
CA THR A 438 15.02 40.94 -7.44
C THR A 438 13.78 40.85 -6.56
N ILE A 439 13.80 39.97 -5.54
CA ILE A 439 12.67 39.73 -4.64
C ILE A 439 12.95 40.25 -3.23
N ASN A 440 11.88 40.44 -2.45
CA ASN A 440 12.03 40.68 -1.02
C ASN A 440 12.64 39.41 -0.37
N PRO A 441 13.80 39.51 0.33
CA PRO A 441 14.44 38.39 1.01
C PRO A 441 13.52 37.64 1.99
N LYS A 442 12.44 38.28 2.48
CA LYS A 442 11.44 37.64 3.33
C LYS A 442 10.83 36.37 2.73
N TYR A 443 10.58 36.32 1.41
CA TYR A 443 9.99 35.13 0.78
C TYR A 443 10.97 33.94 0.75
N ASN A 444 12.26 34.23 0.53
CA ASN A 444 13.33 33.23 0.63
C ASN A 444 13.35 32.60 2.03
N TRP A 445 13.39 33.44 3.07
CA TRP A 445 13.40 32.97 4.47
C TRP A 445 12.09 32.30 4.88
N TYR A 446 10.96 32.74 4.35
CA TYR A 446 9.67 32.10 4.61
C TYR A 446 9.61 30.67 4.05
N PHE A 447 10.09 30.46 2.81
CA PHE A 447 10.16 29.13 2.21
C PHE A 447 11.08 28.19 3.00
N ILE A 448 12.28 28.68 3.35
CA ILE A 448 13.24 27.95 4.19
C ILE A 448 12.62 27.61 5.55
N GLY A 449 11.97 28.58 6.21
CA GLY A 449 11.31 28.38 7.50
C GLY A 449 10.26 27.27 7.46
N ILE A 450 9.40 27.24 6.44
CA ILE A 450 8.41 26.17 6.26
C ILE A 450 9.08 24.81 6.03
N SER A 451 10.14 24.78 5.22
CA SER A 451 10.89 23.55 4.97
C SER A 451 11.53 23.01 6.27
N ILE A 452 12.05 23.89 7.13
CA ILE A 452 12.59 23.51 8.44
C ILE A 452 11.50 22.99 9.37
N VAL A 453 10.38 23.72 9.51
CA VAL A 453 9.28 23.31 10.41
C VAL A 453 8.69 21.98 9.96
N TYR A 454 8.55 21.77 8.64
CA TYR A 454 8.21 20.44 8.11
C TYR A 454 9.26 19.43 8.55
N SER A 455 10.53 19.64 8.25
CA SER A 455 11.59 18.66 8.50
C SER A 455 11.66 18.21 9.97
N ILE A 456 11.49 19.13 10.93
CA ILE A 456 11.56 18.83 12.37
C ILE A 456 10.51 17.79 12.81
N HIS A 457 9.35 17.71 12.16
CA HIS A 457 8.28 16.79 12.57
C HIS A 457 8.71 15.32 12.49
N PHE A 458 9.67 14.98 11.63
CA PHE A 458 10.16 13.62 11.48
C PHE A 458 10.83 13.07 12.75
N HIS A 459 11.15 13.91 13.74
CA HIS A 459 11.76 13.45 15.00
C HIS A 459 10.76 12.91 16.03
N ALA A 460 9.46 12.93 15.74
CA ALA A 460 8.43 12.36 16.60
C ALA A 460 7.51 11.43 15.80
N SER A 461 7.41 10.16 16.22
CA SER A 461 6.56 9.17 15.54
C SER A 461 5.11 9.63 15.45
N SER A 462 4.57 10.21 16.52
CA SER A 462 3.20 10.73 16.56
C SER A 462 2.93 11.85 15.57
N LEU A 463 3.95 12.63 15.20
CA LEU A 463 3.80 13.69 14.18
C LEU A 463 3.86 13.11 12.76
N ILE A 464 4.59 12.01 12.53
CA ILE A 464 4.58 11.28 11.26
C ILE A 464 3.22 10.59 11.06
N GLU A 465 2.69 9.97 12.12
CA GLU A 465 1.37 9.33 12.14
C GLU A 465 0.24 10.32 11.83
N GLU A 466 0.39 11.58 12.28
CA GLU A 466 -0.61 12.65 12.15
C GLU A 466 -0.17 13.75 11.15
N GLU A 467 0.66 13.42 10.16
CA GLU A 467 1.25 14.39 9.21
C GLU A 467 0.19 15.20 8.44
N TYR A 468 -1.01 14.64 8.21
CA TYR A 468 -2.12 15.35 7.58
C TYR A 468 -2.53 16.63 8.33
N GLN A 469 -2.36 16.68 9.66
CA GLN A 469 -2.62 17.88 10.46
C GLN A 469 -1.64 18.99 10.11
N ILE A 470 -0.37 18.64 9.93
CA ILE A 470 0.70 19.60 9.56
C ILE A 470 0.36 20.22 8.22
N TRP A 471 0.01 19.41 7.23
CA TRP A 471 -0.32 19.89 5.89
C TRP A 471 -1.59 20.72 5.84
N TRP A 472 -2.58 20.43 6.69
CA TRP A 472 -3.71 21.33 6.88
C TRP A 472 -3.26 22.70 7.37
N PHE A 473 -2.53 22.77 8.49
CA PHE A 473 -2.10 24.04 9.07
C PHE A 473 -1.20 24.81 8.10
N PHE A 474 -0.31 24.11 7.41
CA PHE A 474 0.57 24.70 6.42
C PHE A 474 -0.22 25.28 5.25
N SER A 475 -1.24 24.58 4.74
CA SER A 475 -2.08 25.09 3.66
C SER A 475 -2.79 26.39 4.04
N ILE A 476 -3.31 26.47 5.28
CA ILE A 476 -3.97 27.67 5.79
C ILE A 476 -2.96 28.80 6.03
N ILE A 477 -1.87 28.55 6.75
CA ILE A 477 -0.82 29.55 7.03
C ILE A 477 -0.27 30.11 5.71
N CYS A 478 0.01 29.23 4.74
CA CYS A 478 0.46 29.63 3.42
C CYS A 478 -0.59 30.52 2.75
N LEU A 479 -1.86 30.12 2.67
CA LEU A 479 -2.88 30.95 2.04
C LEU A 479 -3.02 32.34 2.69
N PHE A 480 -3.01 32.42 4.03
CA PHE A 480 -3.06 33.69 4.75
C PHE A 480 -1.81 34.54 4.50
N ALA A 481 -0.62 33.97 4.63
CA ALA A 481 0.63 34.67 4.34
C ALA A 481 0.66 35.18 2.88
N LEU A 482 0.18 34.37 1.94
CA LEU A 482 0.06 34.74 0.54
C LEU A 482 -0.91 35.91 0.34
N TYR A 483 -2.08 35.88 0.95
CA TYR A 483 -3.07 36.93 0.78
C TYR A 483 -2.63 38.26 1.41
N PHE A 484 -2.22 38.22 2.67
CA PHE A 484 -1.91 39.42 3.45
C PHE A 484 -0.56 40.03 3.10
N ASN A 485 0.51 39.23 2.94
CA ASN A 485 1.85 39.78 2.65
C ASN A 485 1.94 40.39 1.23
N ASN A 486 1.07 39.96 0.31
CA ASN A 486 1.04 40.48 -1.06
C ASN A 486 -0.08 41.50 -1.29
N HIS A 487 -0.86 41.85 -0.26
CA HIS A 487 -2.00 42.76 -0.34
C HIS A 487 -2.95 42.42 -1.51
N LEU A 488 -3.26 41.13 -1.69
CA LEU A 488 -4.05 40.66 -2.83
C LEU A 488 -5.48 41.19 -2.77
N LYS A 489 -5.99 41.64 -3.93
CA LYS A 489 -7.39 42.03 -4.12
C LYS A 489 -8.27 40.79 -4.33
N SER A 490 -9.58 41.00 -4.24
CA SER A 490 -10.63 39.99 -4.46
C SER A 490 -10.81 38.97 -3.33
N LEU A 491 -11.20 39.47 -2.15
CA LEU A 491 -11.49 38.70 -0.94
C LEU A 491 -12.46 37.52 -1.18
N LYS A 492 -13.37 37.62 -2.15
CA LYS A 492 -14.28 36.53 -2.56
C LYS A 492 -13.53 35.23 -2.90
N TYR A 493 -12.47 35.29 -3.72
CA TYR A 493 -11.73 34.09 -4.13
C TYR A 493 -10.87 33.53 -3.00
N PHE A 494 -10.34 34.40 -2.14
CA PHE A 494 -9.67 33.96 -0.91
C PHE A 494 -10.59 33.13 -0.02
N TRP A 495 -11.83 33.57 0.22
CA TRP A 495 -12.82 32.81 0.98
C TRP A 495 -13.26 31.52 0.28
N LEU A 496 -13.44 31.53 -1.04
CA LEU A 496 -13.75 30.31 -1.80
C LEU A 496 -12.66 29.25 -1.67
N ILE A 497 -11.38 29.66 -1.70
CA ILE A 497 -10.27 28.74 -1.45
C ILE A 497 -10.35 28.20 -0.02
N LEU A 498 -10.54 29.05 1.00
CA LEU A 498 -10.65 28.60 2.40
C LEU A 498 -11.77 27.58 2.63
N VAL A 499 -12.96 27.83 2.06
CA VAL A 499 -14.09 26.89 2.13
C VAL A 499 -13.73 25.58 1.42
N GLY A 500 -13.13 25.66 0.23
CA GLY A 500 -12.68 24.48 -0.50
C GLY A 500 -11.65 23.67 0.28
N LEU A 501 -10.65 24.30 0.89
CA LEU A 501 -9.66 23.64 1.75
C LEU A 501 -10.33 22.96 2.94
N ARG A 502 -11.32 23.61 3.58
CA ARG A 502 -12.04 23.01 4.70
C ARG A 502 -12.80 21.74 4.28
N ILE A 503 -13.41 21.75 3.10
CA ILE A 503 -14.10 20.57 2.55
C ILE A 503 -13.10 19.47 2.22
N ILE A 504 -11.99 19.80 1.55
CA ILE A 504 -10.92 18.84 1.22
C ILE A 504 -10.39 18.15 2.49
N ARG A 505 -10.07 18.92 3.54
CA ARG A 505 -9.60 18.38 4.83
C ARG A 505 -10.58 17.36 5.41
N SER A 506 -11.88 17.67 5.35
CA SER A 506 -12.93 16.82 5.92
C SER A 506 -13.33 15.65 5.02
N TRP A 507 -12.70 15.51 3.85
CA TRP A 507 -13.06 14.47 2.88
C TRP A 507 -12.82 13.07 3.42
N SER A 508 -11.59 12.82 3.86
CA SER A 508 -11.18 11.64 4.61
C SER A 508 -10.22 12.08 5.72
N ILE A 509 -10.38 11.54 6.92
CA ILE A 509 -9.52 11.80 8.09
C ILE A 509 -8.84 10.49 8.43
N THR A 510 -7.64 10.31 7.89
CA THR A 510 -6.88 9.06 7.93
C THR A 510 -5.63 9.18 8.78
N GLY A 511 -5.71 9.82 9.96
CA GLY A 511 -4.61 9.72 10.92
C GLY A 511 -4.33 8.26 11.27
N GLN A 512 -3.08 7.87 11.45
CA GLN A 512 -2.79 6.49 11.89
C GLN A 512 -3.24 6.25 13.33
N LYS A 513 -3.25 7.32 14.16
CA LYS A 513 -3.70 7.27 15.55
C LYS A 513 -5.13 7.78 15.72
N PHE A 514 -5.49 8.83 15.00
CA PHE A 514 -6.81 9.45 15.07
C PHE A 514 -7.55 9.33 13.74
N THR A 515 -8.47 8.37 13.67
CA THR A 515 -9.46 8.24 12.60
C THR A 515 -10.84 8.60 13.12
N THR A 516 -11.75 8.95 12.22
CA THR A 516 -13.16 9.15 12.57
C THR A 516 -14.05 8.62 11.45
N PRO A 517 -15.17 7.96 11.78
CA PRO A 517 -16.15 7.56 10.79
C PRO A 517 -16.91 8.78 10.22
N TYR A 518 -16.84 9.95 10.87
CA TYR A 518 -17.55 11.17 10.48
C TYR A 518 -16.78 11.96 9.39
N THR A 519 -16.61 11.34 8.23
CA THR A 519 -15.96 11.93 7.06
C THR A 519 -16.95 12.13 5.91
N PHE A 520 -16.67 13.04 4.98
CA PHE A 520 -17.53 13.18 3.80
C PHE A 520 -17.54 11.91 2.96
N SER A 521 -16.41 11.22 2.79
CA SER A 521 -16.35 9.95 2.04
C SER A 521 -17.28 8.89 2.66
N ALA A 522 -17.23 8.70 3.98
CA ALA A 522 -18.14 7.78 4.68
C ALA A 522 -19.60 8.21 4.57
N TYR A 523 -19.89 9.50 4.69
CA TYR A 523 -21.24 10.04 4.53
C TYR A 523 -21.81 9.79 3.12
N LEU A 524 -20.99 9.93 2.08
CA LEU A 524 -21.40 9.66 0.69
C LEU A 524 -21.65 8.17 0.46
N LEU A 525 -20.85 7.28 1.04
CA LEU A 525 -21.08 5.83 0.96
C LEU A 525 -22.41 5.42 1.63
N GLN A 526 -22.85 6.15 2.67
CA GLN A 526 -24.18 5.95 3.28
C GLN A 526 -25.31 6.59 2.45
N ASN A 527 -25.05 7.68 1.73
CA ASN A 527 -26.02 8.41 0.92
C ASN A 527 -25.73 8.21 -0.57
N VAL A 528 -26.01 7.01 -1.05
CA VAL A 528 -25.63 6.54 -2.39
C VAL A 528 -26.20 7.42 -3.51
N ASP A 529 -27.42 7.94 -3.39
CA ASP A 529 -27.98 8.88 -4.37
C ASP A 529 -27.14 10.15 -4.51
N LEU A 530 -26.75 10.75 -3.37
CA LEU A 530 -25.93 11.95 -3.34
C LEU A 530 -24.53 11.68 -3.92
N LEU A 531 -23.93 10.54 -3.56
CA LEU A 531 -22.65 10.08 -4.10
C LEU A 531 -22.67 10.09 -5.63
N TRP A 532 -23.70 9.50 -6.24
CA TRP A 532 -23.78 9.37 -7.68
C TRP A 532 -24.17 10.68 -8.39
N VAL A 533 -25.01 11.51 -7.77
CA VAL A 533 -25.28 12.89 -8.25
C VAL A 533 -23.98 13.69 -8.31
N LEU A 534 -23.14 13.62 -7.27
CA LEU A 534 -21.86 14.31 -7.23
C LEU A 534 -20.83 13.72 -8.21
N ASN A 535 -20.83 12.40 -8.42
CA ASN A 535 -20.03 11.77 -9.46
C ASN A 535 -20.41 12.29 -10.85
N ILE A 536 -21.71 12.32 -11.18
CA ILE A 536 -22.20 12.87 -12.45
C ILE A 536 -21.78 14.33 -12.61
N ALA A 537 -21.96 15.16 -11.57
CA ALA A 537 -21.52 16.55 -11.61
C ALA A 537 -20.01 16.68 -11.86
N THR A 538 -19.20 15.78 -11.30
CA THR A 538 -17.74 15.78 -11.48
C THR A 538 -17.34 15.37 -12.89
N TYR A 539 -17.92 14.30 -13.43
CA TYR A 539 -17.69 13.87 -14.82
C TYR A 539 -18.18 14.93 -15.82
N PHE A 540 -19.34 15.52 -15.57
CA PHE A 540 -19.91 16.60 -16.39
C PHE A 540 -19.00 17.84 -16.40
N LEU A 541 -18.53 18.28 -15.23
CA LEU A 541 -17.56 19.38 -15.15
C LEU A 541 -16.28 19.03 -15.92
N THR A 542 -15.74 17.83 -15.71
CA THR A 542 -14.51 17.39 -16.38
C THR A 542 -14.67 17.38 -17.90
N ALA A 543 -15.82 16.90 -18.41
CA ALA A 543 -16.15 16.96 -19.84
C ALA A 543 -16.19 18.40 -20.35
N ILE A 544 -16.82 19.33 -19.62
CA ILE A 544 -16.83 20.76 -19.97
C ILE A 544 -15.42 21.34 -19.98
N LEU A 545 -14.58 21.01 -18.99
CA LEU A 545 -13.21 21.53 -18.90
C LEU A 545 -12.32 21.02 -20.04
N ILE A 546 -12.43 19.74 -20.42
CA ILE A 546 -11.73 19.18 -21.58
C ILE A 546 -12.21 19.85 -22.87
N TYR A 547 -13.51 20.05 -23.00
CA TYR A 547 -14.11 20.63 -24.21
C TYR A 547 -13.77 22.12 -24.39
N SER A 548 -13.81 22.92 -23.32
CA SER A 548 -13.91 24.39 -23.43
C SER A 548 -12.83 25.21 -22.72
N GLN A 549 -12.09 24.64 -21.76
CA GLN A 549 -11.15 25.46 -20.97
C GLN A 549 -9.84 25.74 -21.71
N GLY A 550 -9.29 24.73 -22.38
CA GLY A 550 -8.09 24.89 -23.20
C GLY A 550 -8.44 25.30 -24.64
N SER A 551 -7.76 24.71 -25.62
CA SER A 551 -7.95 25.03 -27.02
C SER A 551 -8.27 23.81 -27.90
N LEU A 552 -8.65 22.67 -27.31
CA LEU A 552 -9.00 21.45 -28.05
C LEU A 552 -10.07 21.70 -29.10
N ILE A 553 -11.15 22.39 -28.73
CA ILE A 553 -12.24 22.77 -29.65
C ILE A 553 -11.73 23.53 -30.88
N HIS A 554 -10.80 24.46 -30.70
CA HIS A 554 -10.22 25.27 -31.79
C HIS A 554 -9.36 24.44 -32.75
N CYS A 555 -8.84 23.28 -32.31
CA CYS A 555 -8.04 22.40 -33.16
C CYS A 555 -8.89 21.68 -34.22
N VAL A 556 -10.14 21.36 -33.87
CA VAL A 556 -11.05 20.54 -34.70
C VAL A 556 -12.01 21.42 -35.51
N THR A 557 -12.35 22.61 -35.01
CA THR A 557 -13.29 23.51 -35.69
C THR A 557 -12.84 23.91 -37.09
N LEU A 558 -13.80 24.03 -38.01
CA LEU A 558 -13.53 24.33 -39.41
C LEU A 558 -13.39 25.83 -39.69
N ARG A 559 -14.01 26.67 -38.85
CA ARG A 559 -14.00 28.14 -38.96
C ARG A 559 -13.39 28.79 -37.72
N GLU A 560 -12.71 29.91 -37.91
CA GLU A 560 -12.36 30.83 -36.83
C GLU A 560 -13.64 31.55 -36.36
N TYR A 561 -13.78 31.72 -35.04
CA TYR A 561 -14.93 32.37 -34.40
C TYR A 561 -14.47 33.23 -33.23
N GLU A 562 -15.26 34.26 -32.89
CA GLU A 562 -14.95 35.15 -31.76
C GLU A 562 -15.79 34.84 -30.51
N SER A 563 -16.94 34.15 -30.66
CA SER A 563 -17.88 33.91 -29.56
C SER A 563 -18.35 32.47 -29.44
N LEU A 564 -18.54 31.99 -28.21
CA LEU A 564 -19.01 30.64 -27.90
C LEU A 564 -20.35 30.28 -28.57
N ARG A 565 -21.17 31.30 -28.88
CA ARG A 565 -22.47 31.14 -29.57
C ARG A 565 -22.33 30.83 -31.06
N GLU A 566 -21.27 31.31 -31.71
CA GLU A 566 -20.94 30.96 -33.10
C GLU A 566 -20.43 29.52 -33.20
N ASN A 567 -19.74 29.03 -32.17
CA ASN A 567 -19.15 27.68 -32.10
C ASN A 567 -20.15 26.56 -32.22
N VAL A 568 -21.34 26.74 -31.65
CA VAL A 568 -22.35 25.67 -31.58
C VAL A 568 -22.83 25.24 -32.97
N LYS A 569 -22.64 26.11 -33.98
CA LYS A 569 -22.99 25.82 -35.38
C LYS A 569 -21.88 25.12 -36.17
N ASP A 570 -20.66 25.04 -35.62
CA ASP A 570 -19.53 24.40 -36.30
C ASP A 570 -19.55 22.88 -36.10
N PHE A 571 -19.39 22.12 -37.19
CA PHE A 571 -19.40 20.67 -37.14
C PHE A 571 -18.24 20.09 -36.30
N GLY A 572 -17.05 20.69 -36.38
CA GLY A 572 -15.89 20.24 -35.59
C GLY A 572 -16.07 20.48 -34.10
N SER A 573 -16.73 21.58 -33.72
CA SER A 573 -17.16 21.84 -32.35
C SER A 573 -18.13 20.76 -31.84
N LEU A 574 -19.15 20.42 -32.63
CA LEU A 574 -20.10 19.34 -32.30
C LEU A 574 -19.40 17.98 -32.14
N VAL A 575 -18.50 17.63 -33.05
CA VAL A 575 -17.71 16.38 -32.97
C VAL A 575 -16.85 16.36 -31.71
N THR A 576 -16.16 17.45 -31.39
CA THR A 576 -15.33 17.55 -30.18
C THR A 576 -16.17 17.40 -28.92
N PHE A 577 -17.34 18.02 -28.88
CA PHE A 577 -18.31 17.88 -27.79
C PHE A 577 -18.73 16.41 -27.62
N ILE A 578 -19.17 15.75 -28.69
CA ILE A 578 -19.59 14.34 -28.65
C ILE A 578 -18.45 13.43 -28.17
N VAL A 579 -17.27 13.54 -28.77
CA VAL A 579 -16.11 12.68 -28.41
C VAL A 579 -15.72 12.87 -26.94
N THR A 580 -15.67 14.12 -26.46
CA THR A 580 -15.30 14.41 -25.07
C THR A 580 -16.31 13.83 -24.08
N PHE A 581 -17.61 14.07 -24.32
CA PHE A 581 -18.66 13.57 -23.45
C PHE A 581 -18.76 12.05 -23.48
N VAL A 582 -18.66 11.42 -24.65
CA VAL A 582 -18.64 9.95 -24.78
C VAL A 582 -17.44 9.37 -24.02
N THR A 583 -16.26 9.98 -24.11
CA THR A 583 -15.06 9.52 -23.38
C THR A 583 -15.28 9.58 -21.86
N CYS A 584 -15.87 10.66 -21.34
CA CYS A 584 -16.22 10.75 -19.92
C CYS A 584 -17.30 9.72 -19.53
N SER A 585 -18.31 9.50 -20.37
CA SER A 585 -19.37 8.52 -20.13
C SER A 585 -18.84 7.09 -20.07
N ILE A 586 -17.83 6.73 -20.86
CA ILE A 586 -17.19 5.40 -20.79
C ILE A 586 -16.56 5.17 -19.40
N SER A 587 -15.84 6.17 -18.87
CA SER A 587 -15.27 6.09 -17.52
C SER A 587 -16.36 6.02 -16.44
N PHE A 588 -17.46 6.75 -16.62
CA PHE A 588 -18.60 6.70 -15.72
C PHE A 588 -19.28 5.33 -15.72
N SER A 589 -19.56 4.77 -16.91
CA SER A 589 -20.10 3.42 -17.09
C SER A 589 -19.20 2.35 -16.44
N PHE A 590 -17.88 2.47 -16.62
CA PHE A 590 -16.91 1.61 -15.93
C PHE A 590 -17.08 1.71 -14.40
N LYS A 591 -17.10 2.92 -13.83
CA LYS A 591 -17.22 3.09 -12.38
C LYS A 591 -18.55 2.55 -11.84
N LEU A 592 -19.64 2.71 -12.59
CA LEU A 592 -20.95 2.21 -12.21
C LEU A 592 -20.99 0.68 -12.22
N CYS A 593 -20.44 0.07 -13.27
CA CYS A 593 -20.32 -1.39 -13.38
C CYS A 593 -19.40 -1.96 -12.28
N GLN A 594 -18.25 -1.32 -12.05
CA GLN A 594 -17.33 -1.69 -10.96
C GLN A 594 -18.03 -1.63 -9.60
N TYR A 595 -18.77 -0.56 -9.31
CA TYR A 595 -19.48 -0.40 -8.03
C TYR A 595 -20.54 -1.48 -7.80
N PHE A 596 -21.27 -1.86 -8.85
CA PHE A 596 -22.20 -2.98 -8.79
C PHE A 596 -21.50 -4.32 -8.58
N ASN A 597 -20.40 -4.56 -9.30
CA ASN A 597 -19.61 -5.78 -9.20
C ASN A 597 -18.97 -5.96 -7.80
N ASP A 598 -18.63 -4.87 -7.13
CA ASP A 598 -18.17 -4.85 -5.73
C ASP A 598 -19.30 -5.22 -4.72
N GLY A 599 -20.52 -5.51 -5.18
CA GLY A 599 -21.66 -5.86 -4.32
C GLY A 599 -22.34 -4.67 -3.65
N LYS A 600 -22.04 -3.45 -4.08
CA LYS A 600 -22.62 -2.23 -3.51
C LYS A 600 -23.94 -1.89 -4.21
N ARG A 601 -24.89 -1.36 -3.44
CA ARG A 601 -26.21 -0.95 -3.97
C ARG A 601 -26.06 0.21 -4.94
N VAL A 602 -26.48 0.04 -6.19
CA VAL A 602 -26.60 1.14 -7.17
C VAL A 602 -27.95 1.85 -7.00
N PRO A 603 -28.04 3.18 -7.16
CA PRO A 603 -29.32 3.88 -7.15
C PRO A 603 -30.30 3.38 -8.20
N ASP A 604 -31.58 3.28 -7.85
CA ASP A 604 -32.62 2.70 -8.71
C ASP A 604 -32.74 3.47 -10.05
N TRP A 605 -32.53 4.79 -10.03
CA TRP A 605 -32.56 5.64 -11.24
C TRP A 605 -31.33 5.48 -12.15
N LEU A 606 -30.22 4.92 -11.64
CA LEU A 606 -29.05 4.55 -12.45
C LEU A 606 -29.10 3.12 -12.95
N LEU A 607 -29.94 2.26 -12.36
CA LEU A 607 -30.05 0.87 -12.75
C LEU A 607 -30.44 0.72 -14.22
N ALA A 608 -31.32 1.58 -14.73
CA ALA A 608 -31.68 1.60 -16.15
C ALA A 608 -30.47 1.88 -17.06
N PHE A 609 -29.57 2.78 -16.64
CA PHE A 609 -28.35 3.10 -17.39
C PHE A 609 -27.31 1.98 -17.30
N LEU A 610 -27.20 1.33 -16.14
CA LEU A 610 -26.35 0.14 -15.96
C LEU A 610 -26.85 -1.02 -16.83
N ASN A 611 -28.15 -1.32 -16.81
CA ASN A 611 -28.79 -2.33 -17.66
C ASN A 611 -28.49 -2.05 -19.14
N TRP A 612 -28.72 -0.82 -19.59
CA TRP A 612 -28.41 -0.41 -20.96
C TRP A 612 -26.94 -0.60 -21.31
N THR A 613 -26.03 -0.28 -20.38
CA THR A 613 -24.60 -0.50 -20.57
C THR A 613 -24.29 -1.98 -20.74
N CYS A 614 -24.79 -2.85 -19.86
CA CYS A 614 -24.54 -4.30 -19.92
C CYS A 614 -25.18 -4.95 -21.16
N GLU A 615 -26.43 -4.61 -21.48
CA GLU A 615 -27.16 -5.11 -22.65
C GLU A 615 -26.47 -4.72 -23.96
N SER A 616 -25.85 -3.54 -24.02
CA SER A 616 -25.07 -3.10 -25.19
C SER A 616 -23.86 -4.00 -25.48
N TYR A 617 -23.41 -4.80 -24.50
CA TYR A 617 -22.37 -5.81 -24.63
C TYR A 617 -22.92 -7.25 -24.61
N GLY A 618 -24.24 -7.43 -24.63
CA GLY A 618 -24.88 -8.74 -24.57
C GLY A 618 -24.80 -9.42 -23.21
N ILE A 619 -24.56 -8.67 -22.14
CA ILE A 619 -24.41 -9.19 -20.77
C ILE A 619 -25.70 -8.92 -19.99
N THR A 620 -26.27 -9.97 -19.39
CA THR A 620 -27.39 -9.85 -18.45
C THR A 620 -26.86 -9.60 -17.04
N ILE A 621 -27.50 -8.69 -16.30
CA ILE A 621 -27.13 -8.44 -14.90
C ILE A 621 -27.64 -9.59 -14.03
N ASP A 622 -26.78 -10.61 -13.84
CA ASP A 622 -26.95 -11.60 -12.78
C ASP A 622 -25.85 -11.40 -11.72
N PRO A 623 -26.21 -11.15 -10.44
CA PRO A 623 -25.25 -11.15 -9.33
C PRO A 623 -24.38 -12.41 -9.22
N LYS A 624 -24.82 -13.53 -9.81
CA LYS A 624 -24.08 -14.80 -9.86
C LYS A 624 -23.04 -14.86 -10.99
N GLU A 625 -23.21 -14.14 -12.09
CA GLU A 625 -22.32 -14.17 -13.26
C GLU A 625 -21.26 -13.05 -13.24
N LYS A 626 -20.43 -13.03 -12.19
CA LYS A 626 -19.41 -11.98 -11.99
C LYS A 626 -18.33 -11.91 -13.08
N ASN A 627 -17.99 -13.05 -13.68
CA ASN A 627 -16.90 -13.12 -14.66
C ASN A 627 -17.19 -12.25 -15.89
N GLN A 628 -18.44 -12.21 -16.38
CA GLN A 628 -18.82 -11.36 -17.52
C GLN A 628 -18.74 -9.86 -17.19
N LEU A 629 -19.24 -9.46 -16.02
CA LEU A 629 -19.18 -8.07 -15.55
C LEU A 629 -17.73 -7.59 -15.34
N HIS A 630 -16.86 -8.50 -14.87
CA HIS A 630 -15.45 -8.21 -14.74
C HIS A 630 -14.79 -8.00 -16.11
N GLU A 631 -15.06 -8.86 -17.09
CA GLU A 631 -14.56 -8.69 -18.46
C GLU A 631 -15.06 -7.39 -19.10
N LEU A 632 -16.31 -6.99 -18.85
CA LEU A 632 -16.87 -5.71 -19.27
C LEU A 632 -16.08 -4.53 -18.70
N ASN A 633 -15.78 -4.54 -17.39
CA ASN A 633 -14.97 -3.50 -16.76
C ASN A 633 -13.58 -3.40 -17.40
N ILE A 634 -12.91 -4.52 -17.65
CA ILE A 634 -11.62 -4.53 -18.36
C ILE A 634 -11.76 -3.89 -19.73
N HIS A 635 -12.80 -4.25 -20.48
CA HIS A 635 -13.04 -3.74 -21.82
C HIS A 635 -13.30 -2.23 -21.83
N LEU A 636 -14.18 -1.73 -20.95
CA LEU A 636 -14.48 -0.30 -20.81
C LEU A 636 -13.24 0.51 -20.45
N SER A 637 -12.41 0.01 -19.54
CA SER A 637 -11.17 0.67 -19.14
C SER A 637 -10.15 0.72 -20.30
N LYS A 638 -10.00 -0.36 -21.07
CA LYS A 638 -9.16 -0.36 -22.29
C LYS A 638 -9.63 0.68 -23.31
N ILE A 639 -10.95 0.74 -23.59
CA ILE A 639 -11.51 1.73 -24.51
C ILE A 639 -11.19 3.14 -24.01
N LEU A 640 -11.39 3.41 -22.71
CA LEU A 640 -11.09 4.71 -22.14
C LEU A 640 -9.63 5.12 -22.36
N PHE A 641 -8.66 4.22 -22.12
CA PHE A 641 -7.25 4.51 -22.34
C PHE A 641 -6.96 4.85 -23.81
N TYR A 642 -7.59 4.13 -24.76
CA TYR A 642 -7.50 4.49 -26.17
C TYR A 642 -8.11 5.85 -26.46
N CYS A 643 -9.29 6.17 -25.93
CA CYS A 643 -9.93 7.48 -26.13
C CYS A 643 -9.08 8.63 -25.56
N ILE A 644 -8.49 8.46 -24.38
CA ILE A 644 -7.57 9.43 -23.78
C ILE A 644 -6.34 9.63 -24.67
N GLY A 645 -5.73 8.53 -25.14
CA GLY A 645 -4.59 8.58 -26.05
C GLY A 645 -4.93 9.32 -27.36
N VAL A 646 -6.09 9.03 -27.95
CA VAL A 646 -6.59 9.71 -29.14
C VAL A 646 -6.79 11.21 -28.89
N LEU A 647 -7.44 11.61 -27.79
CA LEU A 647 -7.64 13.02 -27.45
C LEU A 647 -6.30 13.78 -27.35
N ILE A 648 -5.30 13.18 -26.69
CA ILE A 648 -3.96 13.76 -26.55
C ILE A 648 -3.28 13.90 -27.92
N ILE A 649 -3.27 12.83 -28.73
CA ILE A 649 -2.62 12.82 -30.05
C ILE A 649 -3.30 13.82 -30.99
N VAL A 650 -4.63 13.81 -31.05
CA VAL A 650 -5.42 14.74 -31.87
C VAL A 650 -5.10 16.18 -31.47
N ARG A 651 -5.07 16.48 -30.16
CA ARG A 651 -4.72 17.82 -29.67
C ARG A 651 -3.33 18.26 -30.12
N ILE A 652 -2.33 17.38 -30.02
CA ILE A 652 -0.94 17.70 -30.37
C ILE A 652 -0.78 17.88 -31.88
N VAL A 653 -1.31 16.95 -32.68
CA VAL A 653 -1.16 16.95 -34.14
C VAL A 653 -1.94 18.09 -34.77
N LEU A 654 -3.25 18.21 -34.49
CA LEU A 654 -4.07 19.26 -35.06
C LEU A 654 -3.68 20.64 -34.54
N GLY A 655 -3.28 20.76 -33.27
CA GLY A 655 -2.76 22.00 -32.71
C GLY A 655 -1.54 22.52 -33.47
N LYS A 656 -0.60 21.63 -33.82
CA LYS A 656 0.57 21.99 -34.64
C LYS A 656 0.18 22.38 -36.07
N ILE A 657 -0.69 21.61 -36.72
CA ILE A 657 -1.17 21.90 -38.08
C ILE A 657 -1.87 23.26 -38.14
N ARG A 658 -2.70 23.57 -37.13
CA ARG A 658 -3.45 24.83 -37.00
C ARG A 658 -2.64 25.97 -36.37
N LYS A 659 -1.38 25.75 -35.98
CA LYS A 659 -0.52 26.73 -35.32
C LYS A 659 -1.14 27.33 -34.04
N LEU A 660 -1.85 26.50 -33.27
CA LEU A 660 -2.46 26.88 -31.99
C LEU A 660 -1.43 26.71 -30.86
N HIS A 661 -0.85 27.84 -30.44
CA HIS A 661 0.24 27.90 -29.45
C HIS A 661 -0.21 28.08 -28.00
N TYR A 662 -1.51 28.21 -27.73
CA TYR A 662 -2.05 28.37 -26.37
C TYR A 662 -2.89 27.15 -25.95
N GLY A 663 -3.07 26.97 -24.65
CA GLY A 663 -4.03 26.04 -24.05
C GLY A 663 -3.61 24.57 -24.07
N LEU A 664 -2.47 24.21 -24.68
CA LEU A 664 -2.02 22.81 -24.77
C LEU A 664 -1.81 22.20 -23.39
N LEU A 665 -1.14 22.92 -22.49
CA LEU A 665 -0.89 22.44 -21.13
C LEU A 665 -2.21 22.22 -20.39
N THR A 666 -3.17 23.12 -20.57
CA THR A 666 -4.49 23.03 -19.97
C THR A 666 -5.31 21.87 -20.53
N ASP A 667 -5.30 21.66 -21.84
CA ASP A 667 -5.98 20.52 -22.47
C ASP A 667 -5.41 19.20 -21.98
N LEU A 668 -4.08 19.04 -21.97
CA LEU A 668 -3.42 17.84 -21.46
C LEU A 668 -3.74 17.59 -19.99
N SER A 669 -3.70 18.63 -19.16
CA SER A 669 -4.01 18.52 -17.73
C SER A 669 -5.48 18.11 -17.49
N ASN A 670 -6.41 18.64 -18.28
CA ASN A 670 -7.83 18.32 -18.15
C ASN A 670 -8.13 16.90 -18.65
N VAL A 671 -7.50 16.45 -19.75
CA VAL A 671 -7.61 15.07 -20.22
C VAL A 671 -6.99 14.08 -19.23
N LEU A 672 -5.82 14.41 -18.66
CA LEU A 672 -5.20 13.60 -17.61
C LEU A 672 -6.04 13.60 -16.33
N THR A 673 -6.79 14.66 -16.03
CA THR A 673 -7.73 14.67 -14.90
C THR A 673 -8.77 13.55 -15.05
N LEU A 674 -9.27 13.29 -16.25
CA LEU A 674 -10.18 12.16 -16.49
C LEU A 674 -9.52 10.80 -16.20
N PHE A 675 -8.25 10.62 -16.58
CA PHE A 675 -7.48 9.44 -16.19
C PHE A 675 -7.40 9.31 -14.66
N LEU A 676 -7.12 10.40 -13.95
CA LEU A 676 -7.07 10.39 -12.48
C LEU A 676 -8.43 10.07 -11.84
N LEU A 677 -9.55 10.56 -12.41
CA LEU A 677 -10.90 10.16 -11.97
C LEU A 677 -11.11 8.66 -12.13
N HIS A 678 -10.72 8.11 -13.28
CA HIS A 678 -10.83 6.68 -13.55
C HIS A 678 -10.00 5.83 -12.59
N GLN A 679 -8.84 6.34 -12.16
CA GLN A 679 -7.98 5.67 -11.18
C GLN A 679 -8.36 5.97 -9.71
N SER A 680 -9.47 6.68 -9.46
CA SER A 680 -9.93 6.99 -8.09
C SER A 680 -11.17 6.17 -7.70
N ARG A 681 -11.36 5.93 -6.40
CA ARG A 681 -12.58 5.30 -5.88
C ARG A 681 -13.81 6.21 -6.08
N PRO A 682 -15.02 5.69 -6.30
CA PRO A 682 -16.22 6.50 -6.54
C PRO A 682 -16.52 7.54 -5.45
N GLU A 683 -16.24 7.26 -4.19
CA GLU A 683 -16.38 8.17 -3.05
C GLU A 683 -15.33 9.28 -2.99
N ILE A 684 -14.21 9.10 -3.70
CA ILE A 684 -13.14 10.08 -3.82
C ILE A 684 -13.32 10.94 -5.06
N VAL A 685 -13.88 10.41 -6.16
CA VAL A 685 -14.11 11.16 -7.42
C VAL A 685 -14.68 12.57 -7.18
N PRO A 686 -15.71 12.79 -6.34
CA PRO A 686 -16.25 14.14 -6.16
C PRO A 686 -15.32 15.16 -5.51
N ILE A 687 -14.21 14.75 -4.88
CA ILE A 687 -13.22 15.71 -4.37
C ILE A 687 -12.60 16.54 -5.50
N PHE A 688 -12.56 16.00 -6.72
CA PHE A 688 -12.04 16.71 -7.90
C PHE A 688 -12.90 17.89 -8.32
N LEU A 689 -14.19 17.90 -7.98
CA LEU A 689 -15.05 19.08 -8.12
C LEU A 689 -14.51 20.23 -7.25
N ILE A 690 -14.13 19.91 -6.00
CA ILE A 690 -13.57 20.87 -5.06
C ILE A 690 -12.15 21.28 -5.49
N PHE A 691 -11.33 20.34 -5.95
CA PHE A 691 -10.01 20.66 -6.49
C PHE A 691 -10.10 21.61 -7.69
N SER A 692 -11.04 21.38 -8.60
CA SER A 692 -11.30 22.26 -9.75
C SER A 692 -11.78 23.65 -9.31
N LEU A 693 -12.65 23.72 -8.31
CA LEU A 693 -13.12 24.98 -7.73
C LEU A 693 -11.97 25.78 -7.07
N VAL A 694 -11.13 25.11 -6.29
CA VAL A 694 -9.98 25.73 -5.63
C VAL A 694 -8.95 26.18 -6.66
N LYS A 695 -8.64 25.35 -7.66
CA LYS A 695 -7.75 25.68 -8.79
C LYS A 695 -8.24 26.92 -9.53
N PHE A 696 -9.53 26.96 -9.89
CA PHE A 696 -10.12 28.11 -10.58
C PHE A 696 -10.13 29.37 -9.72
N SER A 697 -10.44 29.24 -8.43
CA SER A 697 -10.43 30.37 -7.49
C SER A 697 -9.01 30.92 -7.30
N ALA A 698 -8.01 30.05 -7.20
CA ALA A 698 -6.60 30.45 -7.17
C ALA A 698 -6.21 31.17 -8.47
N ALA A 699 -6.61 30.64 -9.63
CA ALA A 699 -6.33 31.25 -10.92
C ALA A 699 -6.91 32.67 -11.03
N LYS A 700 -8.17 32.87 -10.59
CA LYS A 700 -8.82 34.18 -10.56
C LYS A 700 -8.17 35.13 -9.56
N LEU A 701 -7.76 34.64 -8.39
CA LEU A 701 -7.02 35.44 -7.42
C LEU A 701 -5.69 35.94 -8.00
N LEU A 702 -4.96 35.08 -8.73
CA LEU A 702 -3.73 35.46 -9.42
C LEU A 702 -3.99 36.43 -10.58
N ALA A 703 -5.00 36.17 -11.42
CA ALA A 703 -5.35 37.01 -12.57
C ALA A 703 -5.77 38.43 -12.15
N ASN A 704 -6.56 38.56 -11.08
CA ASN A 704 -7.00 39.86 -10.57
C ASN A 704 -5.86 40.69 -9.97
N ASN A 705 -4.73 40.04 -9.67
CA ASN A 705 -3.53 40.65 -9.12
C ASN A 705 -2.33 40.52 -10.07
N GLU A 706 -2.58 40.27 -11.36
CA GLU A 706 -1.57 40.01 -12.39
C GLU A 706 -0.51 41.11 -12.43
N ILE A 707 -0.92 42.38 -12.33
CA ILE A 707 0.00 43.54 -12.36
C ILE A 707 0.97 43.53 -11.18
N VAL A 708 0.52 43.12 -10.00
CA VAL A 708 1.35 43.07 -8.78
C VAL A 708 2.31 41.90 -8.86
N LEU A 709 1.80 40.72 -9.24
CA LEU A 709 2.55 39.48 -9.22
C LEU A 709 3.51 39.32 -10.40
N ARG A 710 3.16 39.81 -11.60
CA ARG A 710 4.05 39.72 -12.78
C ARG A 710 5.22 40.68 -12.74
N LYS A 711 5.17 41.74 -11.92
CA LYS A 711 6.36 42.56 -11.66
C LYS A 711 7.51 41.74 -11.10
N ASN A 712 7.21 40.61 -10.45
CA ASN A 712 8.19 39.73 -9.87
C ASN A 712 7.83 38.25 -10.09
N ILE A 713 8.29 37.70 -11.20
CA ILE A 713 8.03 36.30 -11.58
C ILE A 713 8.63 35.32 -10.56
N ASP A 714 9.78 35.63 -9.96
CA ASP A 714 10.41 34.78 -8.94
C ASP A 714 9.55 34.70 -7.66
N GLN A 715 8.92 35.82 -7.27
CA GLN A 715 7.97 35.84 -6.17
C GLN A 715 6.72 35.00 -6.49
N LEU A 716 6.15 35.14 -7.69
CA LEU A 716 5.05 34.30 -8.15
C LEU A 716 5.42 32.81 -8.11
N MET A 717 6.66 32.48 -8.49
CA MET A 717 7.17 31.12 -8.50
C MET A 717 7.23 30.51 -7.09
N ILE A 718 7.82 31.20 -6.11
CA ILE A 718 7.84 30.73 -4.71
C ILE A 718 6.41 30.50 -4.21
N ILE A 719 5.52 31.45 -4.50
CA ILE A 719 4.12 31.41 -4.05
C ILE A 719 3.40 30.17 -4.58
N ILE A 720 3.46 29.91 -5.88
CA ILE A 720 2.77 28.77 -6.49
C ILE A 720 3.46 27.46 -6.12
N THR A 721 4.79 27.43 -6.01
CA THR A 721 5.51 26.21 -5.59
C THR A 721 5.10 25.80 -4.18
N LEU A 722 5.06 26.76 -3.25
CA LEU A 722 4.64 26.49 -1.88
C LEU A 722 3.16 26.07 -1.81
N PHE A 723 2.29 26.77 -2.53
CA PHE A 723 0.88 26.38 -2.63
C PHE A 723 0.73 24.96 -3.19
N SER A 724 1.50 24.61 -4.23
CA SER A 724 1.51 23.27 -4.81
C SER A 724 1.98 22.22 -3.81
N LEU A 725 3.10 22.43 -3.10
CA LEU A 725 3.59 21.51 -2.07
C LEU A 725 2.53 21.24 -0.99
N CYS A 726 1.88 22.30 -0.50
CA CYS A 726 0.80 22.19 0.47
C CYS A 726 -0.39 21.39 -0.09
N MET A 727 -0.84 21.72 -1.31
CA MET A 727 -2.00 21.06 -1.91
C MET A 727 -1.73 19.61 -2.31
N GLN A 728 -0.54 19.30 -2.82
CA GLN A 728 -0.13 17.94 -3.15
C GLN A 728 -0.23 17.06 -1.90
N ASN A 729 0.44 17.45 -0.81
CA ASN A 729 0.43 16.66 0.42
C ASN A 729 -0.95 16.66 1.10
N LEU A 730 -1.64 17.79 1.20
CA LEU A 730 -2.99 17.82 1.75
C LEU A 730 -3.93 16.89 0.99
N SER A 731 -3.90 16.93 -0.35
CA SER A 731 -4.75 16.07 -1.18
C SER A 731 -4.42 14.58 -1.04
N PHE A 732 -3.15 14.21 -0.87
CA PHE A 732 -2.75 12.82 -0.63
C PHE A 732 -3.47 12.25 0.59
N PHE A 733 -3.40 12.95 1.73
CA PHE A 733 -4.06 12.51 2.96
C PHE A 733 -5.59 12.62 2.88
N SER A 734 -6.11 13.72 2.32
CA SER A 734 -7.56 13.93 2.18
C SER A 734 -8.25 12.93 1.24
N MET A 735 -7.51 12.25 0.37
CA MET A 735 -8.02 11.17 -0.47
C MET A 735 -8.00 9.79 0.23
N GLY A 736 -7.58 9.72 1.50
CA GLY A 736 -7.60 8.50 2.30
C GLY A 736 -6.24 7.83 2.49
N ASN A 737 -5.18 8.35 1.86
CA ASN A 737 -3.84 7.78 2.02
C ASN A 737 -3.18 8.20 3.33
N THR A 738 -2.18 7.45 3.76
CA THR A 738 -1.35 7.73 4.95
C THR A 738 0.10 7.35 4.70
N ASN A 739 0.96 7.51 5.71
CA ASN A 739 2.32 6.97 5.65
C ASN A 739 2.40 5.45 5.89
N SER A 740 1.27 4.73 6.01
CA SER A 740 1.24 3.28 6.22
C SER A 740 1.13 2.53 4.90
N LEU A 741 1.88 1.43 4.76
CA LEU A 741 1.80 0.56 3.59
C LEU A 741 0.38 0.00 3.39
N ALA A 742 -0.38 -0.20 4.48
CA ALA A 742 -1.77 -0.66 4.42
C ALA A 742 -2.76 0.33 3.79
N THR A 743 -2.33 1.56 3.51
CA THR A 743 -3.19 2.55 2.84
C THR A 743 -2.93 2.65 1.35
N VAL A 744 -1.98 1.87 0.83
CA VAL A 744 -1.80 1.70 -0.62
C VAL A 744 -3.00 0.93 -1.17
N ASP A 745 -3.84 1.60 -1.94
CA ASP A 745 -4.98 1.00 -2.62
C ASP A 745 -4.52 0.32 -3.92
N LEU A 746 -4.76 -0.99 -4.01
CA LEU A 746 -4.49 -1.82 -5.19
C LEU A 746 -5.74 -2.03 -6.07
N SER A 747 -6.92 -1.61 -5.60
CA SER A 747 -8.21 -1.93 -6.24
C SER A 747 -8.35 -1.37 -7.66
N ASN A 748 -7.64 -0.27 -7.95
CA ASN A 748 -7.61 0.40 -9.25
C ASN A 748 -6.36 0.06 -10.09
N SER A 749 -5.41 -0.70 -9.55
CA SER A 749 -4.13 -0.98 -10.23
C SER A 749 -4.23 -1.93 -11.41
N TYR A 750 -5.38 -2.60 -11.57
CA TYR A 750 -5.67 -3.58 -12.60
C TYR A 750 -6.67 -3.07 -13.65
N ASN A 751 -7.05 -1.80 -13.59
CA ASN A 751 -8.00 -1.21 -14.53
C ASN A 751 -7.48 -1.36 -15.97
N GLY A 752 -8.19 -2.16 -16.78
CA GLY A 752 -7.86 -2.40 -18.19
C GLY A 752 -6.92 -3.57 -18.46
N PHE A 753 -6.51 -4.34 -17.45
CA PHE A 753 -5.59 -5.46 -17.62
C PHE A 753 -6.24 -6.78 -17.19
N LYS A 754 -5.90 -7.86 -17.93
CA LYS A 754 -6.23 -9.24 -17.54
C LYS A 754 -5.06 -9.81 -16.73
N SER A 755 -3.90 -9.98 -17.34
CA SER A 755 -2.72 -10.47 -16.64
C SER A 755 -2.04 -9.38 -15.80
N TYR A 756 -1.37 -9.80 -14.73
CA TYR A 756 -0.43 -8.96 -13.99
C TYR A 756 0.80 -8.63 -14.82
N ASP A 757 1.24 -7.39 -14.69
CA ASP A 757 2.54 -6.90 -15.16
C ASP A 757 3.04 -5.93 -14.09
N VAL A 758 4.16 -6.27 -13.45
CA VAL A 758 4.74 -5.49 -12.35
C VAL A 758 4.93 -4.01 -12.70
N PHE A 759 5.33 -3.72 -13.93
CA PHE A 759 5.58 -2.34 -14.36
C PHE A 759 4.27 -1.59 -14.55
N LEU A 760 3.31 -2.19 -15.27
CA LEU A 760 2.03 -1.53 -15.55
C LEU A 760 1.17 -1.38 -14.29
N VAL A 761 1.08 -2.43 -13.48
CA VAL A 761 0.38 -2.42 -12.18
C VAL A 761 1.06 -1.44 -11.23
N GLY A 762 2.40 -1.38 -11.20
CA GLY A 762 3.15 -0.40 -10.41
C GLY A 762 2.84 1.05 -10.81
N VAL A 763 2.80 1.35 -12.12
CA VAL A 763 2.44 2.67 -12.63
C VAL A 763 1.00 3.05 -12.24
N LEU A 764 0.04 2.13 -12.42
CA LEU A 764 -1.35 2.39 -12.04
C LEU A 764 -1.54 2.54 -10.53
N THR A 765 -0.83 1.74 -9.73
CA THR A 765 -0.82 1.87 -8.26
C THR A 765 -0.34 3.26 -7.86
N TYR A 766 0.78 3.73 -8.42
CA TYR A 766 1.24 5.09 -8.16
C TYR A 766 0.21 6.13 -8.58
N CYS A 767 -0.35 6.03 -9.79
CA CYS A 767 -1.30 7.00 -10.30
C CYS A 767 -2.60 7.06 -9.48
N SER A 768 -3.08 5.92 -8.98
CA SER A 768 -4.27 5.83 -8.14
C SER A 768 -4.05 6.48 -6.77
N ASN A 769 -2.97 6.11 -6.09
CA ASN A 769 -2.67 6.59 -4.73
C ASN A 769 -2.19 8.05 -4.72
N PHE A 770 -1.48 8.49 -5.76
CA PHE A 770 -0.97 9.86 -5.91
C PHE A 770 -1.82 10.72 -6.86
N ALA A 771 -3.08 10.35 -7.11
CA ALA A 771 -3.94 11.09 -8.02
C ALA A 771 -4.12 12.57 -7.63
N GLY A 772 -4.31 12.87 -6.35
CA GLY A 772 -4.34 14.25 -5.82
C GLY A 772 -3.05 15.02 -6.05
N PRO A 773 -1.89 14.50 -5.60
CA PRO A 773 -0.58 15.08 -5.89
C PRO A 773 -0.31 15.34 -7.38
N ILE A 774 -0.63 14.38 -8.26
CA ILE A 774 -0.45 14.52 -9.71
C ILE A 774 -1.35 15.64 -10.24
N PHE A 775 -2.62 15.69 -9.82
CA PHE A 775 -3.54 16.77 -10.16
C PHE A 775 -2.97 18.14 -9.77
N TRP A 776 -2.46 18.29 -8.54
CA TRP A 776 -1.92 19.57 -8.05
C TRP A 776 -0.56 19.94 -8.63
N SER A 777 0.24 18.97 -9.08
CA SER A 777 1.44 19.23 -9.87
C SER A 777 1.07 19.82 -11.24
N LEU A 778 0.15 19.18 -11.97
CA LEU A 778 -0.36 19.69 -13.25
C LEU A 778 -1.05 21.05 -13.08
N ALA A 779 -1.89 21.21 -12.06
CA ALA A 779 -2.54 22.47 -11.75
C ALA A 779 -1.52 23.58 -11.46
N SER A 780 -0.40 23.28 -10.80
CA SER A 780 0.65 24.27 -10.55
C SER A 780 1.26 24.79 -11.85
N LEU A 781 1.47 23.92 -12.85
CA LEU A 781 1.93 24.34 -14.16
C LEU A 781 0.88 25.22 -14.85
N GLN A 782 -0.40 24.84 -14.80
CA GLN A 782 -1.48 25.64 -15.37
C GLN A 782 -1.52 27.05 -14.74
N LEU A 783 -1.40 27.16 -13.41
CA LEU A 783 -1.40 28.43 -12.67
C LEU A 783 -0.17 29.31 -12.98
N ILE A 784 0.98 28.71 -13.30
CA ILE A 784 2.21 29.45 -13.66
C ILE A 784 2.14 29.88 -15.14
N PHE A 785 1.87 28.93 -16.03
CA PHE A 785 2.15 29.07 -17.44
C PHE A 785 0.93 29.43 -18.29
N GLU A 786 -0.29 29.07 -17.89
CA GLU A 786 -1.54 29.25 -18.66
C GLU A 786 -2.69 29.79 -17.79
N ASN A 787 -2.39 30.67 -16.82
CA ASN A 787 -3.37 31.13 -15.83
C ASN A 787 -4.60 31.81 -16.46
N ASN A 788 -4.41 32.57 -17.55
CA ASN A 788 -5.53 33.23 -18.23
C ASN A 788 -6.44 32.21 -18.94
N VAL A 789 -5.87 31.16 -19.54
CA VAL A 789 -6.63 30.03 -20.11
C VAL A 789 -7.45 29.33 -19.02
N VAL A 790 -6.87 29.04 -17.85
CA VAL A 790 -7.62 28.47 -16.70
C VAL A 790 -8.81 29.37 -16.30
N CYS A 791 -8.65 30.68 -16.45
CA CYS A 791 -9.68 31.68 -16.17
C CYS A 791 -10.74 31.86 -17.28
N PHE A 792 -10.67 31.07 -18.36
CA PHE A 792 -11.45 31.21 -19.59
C PHE A 792 -11.28 32.57 -20.29
N ASP A 793 -10.12 33.23 -20.11
CA ASP A 793 -9.78 34.52 -20.74
C ASP A 793 -8.77 34.30 -21.89
N THR A 794 -9.21 33.59 -22.93
CA THR A 794 -8.36 33.24 -24.10
C THR A 794 -7.85 34.46 -24.85
N LYS A 795 -8.53 35.61 -24.76
CA LYS A 795 -8.07 36.89 -25.33
C LYS A 795 -6.76 37.37 -24.70
N LYS A 796 -6.50 37.01 -23.44
CA LYS A 796 -5.23 37.29 -22.74
C LYS A 796 -4.24 36.12 -22.79
N SER A 797 -4.55 35.03 -23.48
CA SER A 797 -3.63 33.89 -23.60
C SER A 797 -2.26 34.28 -24.17
N SER A 798 -2.17 35.32 -25.01
CA SER A 798 -0.88 35.86 -25.50
C SER A 798 0.03 36.37 -24.38
N LYS A 799 -0.55 36.80 -23.25
CA LYS A 799 0.19 37.23 -22.07
C LYS A 799 0.69 36.05 -21.26
N ASP A 800 0.15 34.85 -21.40
CA ASP A 800 0.54 33.71 -20.57
C ASP A 800 2.03 33.37 -20.71
N LEU A 801 2.66 32.98 -19.59
CA LEU A 801 4.11 32.83 -19.49
C LEU A 801 4.63 31.68 -20.36
N VAL A 802 3.76 30.75 -20.77
CA VAL A 802 4.09 29.66 -21.71
C VAL A 802 4.64 30.18 -23.05
N ASN A 803 4.19 31.36 -23.49
CA ASN A 803 4.61 31.94 -24.78
C ASN A 803 6.05 32.48 -24.75
N LEU A 804 6.65 32.63 -23.56
CA LEU A 804 8.00 33.14 -23.40
C LEU A 804 9.02 32.01 -23.59
N LYS A 805 9.39 31.75 -24.85
CA LYS A 805 10.22 30.59 -25.29
C LYS A 805 11.41 30.27 -24.38
N PHE A 806 12.25 31.25 -24.03
CA PHE A 806 13.43 31.00 -23.20
C PHE A 806 13.10 31.08 -21.70
N LEU A 807 12.26 32.03 -21.29
CA LEU A 807 11.99 32.29 -19.90
C LEU A 807 11.19 31.15 -19.24
N LYS A 808 10.33 30.44 -19.99
CA LYS A 808 9.54 29.32 -19.43
C LYS A 808 10.40 28.22 -18.82
N TYR A 809 11.55 27.92 -19.42
CA TYR A 809 12.50 26.93 -18.90
C TYR A 809 13.24 27.44 -17.68
N GLN A 810 13.54 28.74 -17.61
CA GLN A 810 14.14 29.33 -16.41
C GLN A 810 13.13 29.34 -15.24
N ILE A 811 11.87 29.68 -15.52
CA ILE A 811 10.77 29.64 -14.55
C ILE A 811 10.62 28.22 -13.98
N LEU A 812 10.57 27.19 -14.84
CA LEU A 812 10.51 25.80 -14.37
C LEU A 812 11.77 25.40 -13.59
N TYR A 813 12.97 25.83 -14.02
CA TYR A 813 14.20 25.56 -13.28
C TYR A 813 14.14 26.08 -11.84
N VAL A 814 13.59 27.28 -11.63
CA VAL A 814 13.42 27.86 -10.29
C VAL A 814 12.41 27.07 -9.47
N LYS A 815 11.28 26.65 -10.06
CA LYS A 815 10.31 25.74 -9.42
C LYS A 815 11.00 24.46 -8.94
N SER A 816 11.76 23.82 -9.83
CA SER A 816 12.47 22.57 -9.53
C SER A 816 13.57 22.76 -8.49
N LEU A 817 14.28 23.89 -8.48
CA LEU A 817 15.27 24.22 -7.47
C LEU A 817 14.63 24.39 -6.07
N ALA A 818 13.47 25.05 -6.00
CA ALA A 818 12.71 25.19 -4.76
C ALA A 818 12.20 23.84 -4.25
N GLY A 819 11.68 22.99 -5.14
CA GLY A 819 11.33 21.61 -4.81
C GLY A 819 12.54 20.81 -4.31
N PHE A 820 13.67 20.90 -5.00
CA PHE A 820 14.90 20.21 -4.61
C PHE A 820 15.39 20.61 -3.22
N LEU A 821 15.33 21.90 -2.87
CA LEU A 821 15.64 22.36 -1.51
C LEU A 821 14.72 21.69 -0.47
N PHE A 822 13.40 21.77 -0.70
CA PHE A 822 12.41 21.22 0.22
C PHE A 822 12.65 19.74 0.48
N TYR A 823 12.79 18.93 -0.58
CA TYR A 823 13.01 17.49 -0.44
C TYR A 823 14.40 17.13 0.08
N SER A 824 15.45 17.91 -0.21
CA SER A 824 16.78 17.64 0.36
C SER A 824 16.82 17.89 1.87
N MET A 825 16.18 18.96 2.34
CA MET A 825 16.10 19.27 3.77
C MET A 825 15.24 18.24 4.52
N ALA A 826 14.05 17.95 3.97
CA ALA A 826 13.14 16.97 4.53
C ALA A 826 13.76 15.57 4.56
N GLY A 827 14.40 15.15 3.46
CA GLY A 827 15.02 13.84 3.33
C GLY A 827 16.18 13.66 4.31
N LEU A 828 17.05 14.67 4.44
CA LEU A 828 18.12 14.66 5.43
C LEU A 828 17.57 14.52 6.86
N SER A 829 16.55 15.29 7.22
CA SER A 829 15.97 15.26 8.56
C SER A 829 15.28 13.92 8.86
N LEU A 830 14.56 13.35 7.90
CA LEU A 830 13.94 12.03 8.03
C LEU A 830 15.01 10.95 8.23
N VAL A 831 16.04 10.94 7.39
CA VAL A 831 17.14 9.98 7.46
C VAL A 831 17.93 10.11 8.77
N ALA A 832 18.22 11.34 9.21
CA ALA A 832 18.85 11.61 10.50
C ALA A 832 17.97 11.15 11.68
N SER A 833 16.65 11.36 11.59
CA SER A 833 15.70 10.86 12.57
C SER A 833 15.71 9.33 12.64
N CYS A 834 15.63 8.64 11.51
CA CYS A 834 15.70 7.17 11.43
C CYS A 834 17.01 6.64 11.98
N PHE A 835 18.15 7.29 11.70
CA PHE A 835 19.43 6.89 12.28
C PHE A 835 19.46 7.04 13.81
N ASN A 836 18.99 8.19 14.32
CA ASN A 836 18.97 8.46 15.77
C ASN A 836 17.96 7.58 16.53
N LEU A 837 16.83 7.26 15.90
CA LEU A 837 15.72 6.49 16.46
C LEU A 837 15.70 5.03 15.99
N ARG A 838 16.81 4.50 15.46
CA ARG A 838 16.87 3.15 14.88
C ARG A 838 16.48 2.03 15.85
N PHE A 839 16.69 2.22 17.16
CA PHE A 839 16.27 1.26 18.20
C PHE A 839 14.93 1.61 18.85
N HIS A 840 14.19 2.57 18.28
CA HIS A 840 12.90 2.99 18.80
C HIS A 840 11.81 1.97 18.46
N LEU A 841 10.83 1.78 19.35
CA LEU A 841 9.76 0.78 19.20
C LEU A 841 8.99 0.89 17.86
N PHE A 842 8.78 2.12 17.37
CA PHE A 842 8.04 2.39 16.13
C PHE A 842 8.91 2.47 14.86
N ILE A 843 10.19 2.09 14.92
CA ILE A 843 11.09 2.19 13.77
C ILE A 843 10.57 1.41 12.54
N TRP A 844 9.95 0.26 12.78
CA TRP A 844 9.40 -0.61 11.75
C TRP A 844 7.97 -0.23 11.36
N SER A 845 7.11 0.17 12.30
CA SER A 845 5.70 0.48 12.00
C SER A 845 5.46 1.87 11.43
N VAL A 846 6.29 2.87 11.77
CA VAL A 846 6.07 4.29 11.41
C VAL A 846 7.19 4.83 10.52
N PHE A 847 8.43 4.75 10.99
CA PHE A 847 9.57 5.40 10.32
C PHE A 847 9.95 4.69 9.01
N SER A 848 9.96 3.37 9.00
CA SER A 848 10.31 2.56 7.82
C SER A 848 9.32 2.76 6.67
N PRO A 849 7.99 2.66 6.86
CA PRO A 849 7.02 3.06 5.85
C PRO A 849 7.19 4.51 5.37
N LYS A 850 7.44 5.46 6.28
CA LYS A 850 7.68 6.86 5.90
C LYS A 850 8.90 7.02 5.00
N LEU A 851 10.00 6.30 5.25
CA LEU A 851 11.17 6.30 4.37
C LEU A 851 10.83 5.86 2.95
N LEU A 852 9.95 4.86 2.81
CA LEU A 852 9.50 4.36 1.49
C LEU A 852 8.58 5.35 0.80
N PHE A 853 7.58 5.90 1.50
CA PHE A 853 6.73 6.96 0.93
C PHE A 853 7.54 8.18 0.53
N PHE A 854 8.53 8.58 1.33
CA PHE A 854 9.40 9.71 1.01
C PHE A 854 10.26 9.44 -0.25
N ALA A 855 10.67 8.18 -0.48
CA ALA A 855 11.30 7.78 -1.73
C ALA A 855 10.37 8.04 -2.92
N SER A 856 9.10 7.63 -2.84
CA SER A 856 8.08 7.88 -3.87
C SER A 856 7.83 9.37 -4.10
N TRP A 857 7.72 10.16 -3.03
CA TRP A 857 7.57 11.62 -3.12
C TRP A 857 8.76 12.28 -3.83
N THR A 858 9.98 11.82 -3.54
CA THR A 858 11.19 12.38 -4.15
C THR A 858 11.36 11.92 -5.60
N LEU A 859 11.31 10.62 -5.85
CA LEU A 859 11.60 10.04 -7.16
C LEU A 859 10.44 10.25 -8.14
N LEU A 860 9.22 9.91 -7.74
CA LEU A 860 8.07 9.90 -8.63
C LEU A 860 7.39 11.28 -8.66
N THR A 861 7.16 11.92 -7.52
CA THR A 861 6.47 13.21 -7.52
C THR A 861 7.40 14.36 -7.89
N ASN A 862 8.52 14.56 -7.17
CA ASN A 862 9.40 15.70 -7.42
C ASN A 862 10.21 15.60 -8.72
N ILE A 863 10.91 14.47 -8.92
CA ILE A 863 11.80 14.30 -10.06
C ILE A 863 11.00 13.96 -11.32
N LEU A 864 10.20 12.88 -11.30
CA LEU A 864 9.49 12.44 -12.50
C LEU A 864 8.35 13.37 -12.91
N ILE A 865 7.42 13.73 -12.02
CA ILE A 865 6.25 14.54 -12.39
C ILE A 865 6.58 16.04 -12.42
N ASP A 866 7.04 16.59 -11.29
CA ASP A 866 7.26 18.04 -11.13
C ASP A 866 8.43 18.60 -11.94
N THR A 867 9.37 17.75 -12.38
CA THR A 867 10.56 18.18 -13.13
C THR A 867 10.60 17.59 -14.54
N ILE A 868 10.71 16.27 -14.70
CA ILE A 868 10.90 15.64 -16.02
C ILE A 868 9.64 15.72 -16.90
N SER A 869 8.48 15.35 -16.36
CA SER A 869 7.20 15.40 -17.10
C SER A 869 6.83 16.84 -17.40
N SER A 870 7.03 17.73 -16.43
CA SER A 870 6.84 19.17 -16.60
C SER A 870 7.71 19.74 -17.74
N LEU A 871 8.99 19.34 -17.81
CA LEU A 871 9.89 19.75 -18.89
C LEU A 871 9.43 19.20 -20.25
N SER A 872 8.98 17.95 -20.29
CA SER A 872 8.45 17.31 -21.49
C SER A 872 7.19 18.00 -22.02
N ILE A 873 6.24 18.33 -21.12
CA ILE A 873 5.03 19.06 -21.48
C ILE A 873 5.38 20.46 -22.00
N LEU A 874 6.27 21.19 -21.32
CA LEU A 874 6.71 22.51 -21.77
C LEU A 874 7.50 22.49 -23.08
N ALA A 875 8.12 21.36 -23.45
CA ALA A 875 8.76 21.18 -24.74
C ALA A 875 7.76 20.91 -25.87
N LEU A 876 6.58 20.36 -25.57
CA LEU A 876 5.48 20.22 -26.52
C LEU A 876 4.74 21.53 -26.78
N CYS A 877 4.62 22.39 -25.75
CA CYS A 877 4.14 23.77 -25.84
C CYS A 877 5.14 24.65 -26.60
#